data_AF-F8P8Y2-F1
#
_entry.id   AF-F8P8Y2-F1
#
_cell.length_a   1.000
_cell.length_b   1.000
_cell.length_c   1.000
_cell.angle_alpha   90.00
_cell.angle_beta   90.00
_cell.angle_gamma   90.00
#
_symmetry.space_group_name_H-M   'P 1'
#
loop_
_entity.id
_entity.type
_entity.pdbx_description
1 polymer ?
#
loop_
_entity_poly.entity_id
_entity_poly.type
_entity_poly.pdbx_seq_one_letter_code
_entity_poly.pdbx_strand_id
1 'polypeptide(L)'
;MLGYIAALLYNPNNCSPEASPVTSCLEFLVGKQLCAMVGYEVRSSIEEPDRDEIVGWGHLTSGGTVANLESMWAARNCKFFPLSLKWASEDGNPLALIASSFNINLCTGTKKLLSECSTWELMNITPDEVVELIDRLCEEYGCSPEYIQDILNPYLVQTTGRGVLEKHFNIRCPIRYFVGQTLHYSWPKAAGISGIGEENVVAVPLSITGRIDTNLLDVHLSYCLQRKQAVYAVVVIMGSTEHGLVDPLSSIIQLRTKYRKLGLSFLVHADAAWGGYFATLLVPVPLSESDDCQVDAFDPESLMSPYVREEFLHLRYTDSITIDPHKSGYIPYPAGSLCYRNGKLKNMVTKSASYIVSSIDSRDSKMGIYGVEGSKPGAAAMAVWLSNETIGLHKGGYGMILGESMFTTVKMYSHYVTMGMKSSRLIVVPYIMLPSEQEGKTQRDIIEEKKHILDAIVGRSDDEIMTNPKTRELMRKLGPDLIVFTFSCNFICADGTTNEDVQEASILNENIYQRFSIHNPTDSAKDFRYFIGSSTMQQRKYGLSLTNFKQRLGLIGEEDLFVLDNVAMTPFPNNTERIALLVEEFRTVAEDEAEKCALRNTVTPTSHEFVVQGEDRLYLVYKACFNTASSRYQHVITGDIPITSKQEYLDNKRRIPFATFTARTLENIEITSFINKNSFSIEITSTSPTGTIAILECEITNINTIYTCPLSRRYLEPEYPDTMLFYLYGTPAETFIEHILLRSPNVQLNGRVEIDLPGVDENKLRAEFERGFIMKTDILERARLPFTPSHRPTFFQPGLKAKISLFHRDCHKSRLSDHVKNYFAKGTMVLKDTIYVDFDLLNRTMH
;
A
#
# COMPACT_ATOMS: atom_id res chain seq x y z
N MET A 1 -5.55 4.75 -30.54
CA MET A 1 -5.32 6.19 -30.83
C MET A 1 -6.13 6.70 -32.02
N LEU A 2 -5.99 6.10 -33.22
CA LEU A 2 -6.70 6.55 -34.43
C LEU A 2 -8.23 6.62 -34.24
N GLY A 3 -8.84 5.60 -33.63
CA GLY A 3 -10.27 5.60 -33.33
C GLY A 3 -10.72 6.78 -32.47
N TYR A 4 -9.92 7.14 -31.45
CA TYR A 4 -10.22 8.30 -30.61
C TYR A 4 -10.18 9.60 -31.42
N ILE A 5 -9.11 9.83 -32.19
CA ILE A 5 -8.95 11.04 -33.00
C ILE A 5 -10.07 11.15 -34.04
N ALA A 6 -10.41 10.04 -34.71
CA ALA A 6 -11.46 10.01 -35.72
C ALA A 6 -12.82 10.42 -35.16
N ALA A 7 -13.23 9.86 -34.02
CA ALA A 7 -14.50 10.20 -33.39
C ALA A 7 -14.47 11.57 -32.69
N LEU A 8 -13.32 12.02 -32.19
CA LEU A 8 -13.18 13.34 -31.54
C LEU A 8 -13.55 14.49 -32.48
N LEU A 9 -13.28 14.37 -33.79
CA LEU A 9 -13.67 15.37 -34.79
C LEU A 9 -15.20 15.61 -34.86
N TYR A 10 -15.99 14.61 -34.46
CA TYR A 10 -17.45 14.70 -34.38
C TYR A 10 -17.95 15.02 -32.96
N ASN A 11 -17.05 14.93 -31.96
CA ASN A 11 -17.31 15.15 -30.53
C ASN A 11 -18.63 14.52 -30.02
N PRO A 12 -18.91 13.24 -30.31
CA PRO A 12 -20.18 12.62 -29.95
C PRO A 12 -20.29 12.43 -28.43
N ASN A 13 -21.49 12.66 -27.91
CA ASN A 13 -21.79 12.49 -26.48
C ASN A 13 -22.62 11.24 -26.24
N ASN A 14 -21.99 10.19 -25.72
CA ASN A 14 -22.60 8.88 -25.44
C ASN A 14 -23.59 8.90 -24.25
N CYS A 15 -23.84 10.06 -23.65
CA CYS A 15 -24.92 10.23 -22.68
C CYS A 15 -26.30 9.98 -23.29
N SER A 16 -26.50 10.39 -24.55
CA SER A 16 -27.75 10.24 -25.28
C SER A 16 -27.50 9.70 -26.68
N PRO A 17 -28.21 8.64 -27.12
CA PRO A 17 -28.08 8.10 -28.47
C PRO A 17 -28.37 9.12 -29.58
N GLU A 18 -29.22 10.12 -29.34
CA GLU A 18 -29.51 11.18 -30.33
C GLU A 18 -28.27 12.03 -30.64
N ALA A 19 -27.40 12.23 -29.64
CA ALA A 19 -26.15 12.99 -29.77
C ALA A 19 -24.96 12.12 -30.20
N SER A 20 -25.18 10.81 -30.39
CA SER A 20 -24.11 9.83 -30.59
C SER A 20 -24.59 8.49 -31.18
N PRO A 21 -25.42 8.48 -32.24
CA PRO A 21 -26.13 7.27 -32.67
C PRO A 21 -25.18 6.13 -33.05
N VAL A 22 -24.02 6.48 -33.63
CA VAL A 22 -22.97 5.53 -33.98
C VAL A 22 -22.19 5.11 -32.73
N THR A 23 -21.61 6.05 -31.99
CA THR A 23 -20.69 5.70 -30.89
C THR A 23 -21.40 5.13 -29.66
N SER A 24 -22.69 5.38 -29.48
CA SER A 24 -23.53 4.67 -28.48
C SER A 24 -23.70 3.20 -28.84
N CYS A 25 -23.92 2.88 -30.13
CA CYS A 25 -23.96 1.51 -30.61
C CYS A 25 -22.59 0.82 -30.46
N LEU A 26 -21.50 1.52 -30.79
CA LEU A 26 -20.15 0.98 -30.60
C LEU A 26 -19.85 0.69 -29.13
N GLU A 27 -20.27 1.56 -28.20
CA GLU A 27 -20.10 1.29 -26.78
C GLU A 27 -20.88 0.05 -26.34
N PHE A 28 -22.08 -0.18 -26.88
CA PHE A 28 -22.85 -1.39 -26.64
C PHE A 28 -22.14 -2.65 -27.12
N LEU A 29 -21.57 -2.60 -28.33
CA LEU A 29 -20.76 -3.69 -28.86
C LEU A 29 -19.52 -3.93 -28.00
N VAL A 30 -18.84 -2.87 -27.55
CA VAL A 30 -17.70 -2.97 -26.62
C VAL A 30 -18.11 -3.64 -25.31
N GLY A 31 -19.24 -3.24 -24.73
CA GLY A 31 -19.77 -3.88 -23.52
C GLY A 31 -20.00 -5.38 -23.70
N LYS A 32 -20.58 -5.79 -24.84
CA LYS A 32 -20.75 -7.21 -25.21
C LYS A 32 -19.41 -7.93 -25.39
N GLN A 33 -18.49 -7.34 -26.15
CA GLN A 33 -17.14 -7.88 -26.38
C GLN A 33 -16.43 -8.19 -25.05
N LEU A 34 -16.45 -7.23 -24.12
CA LEU A 34 -15.83 -7.38 -22.81
C LEU A 34 -16.53 -8.42 -21.92
N CYS A 35 -17.87 -8.52 -21.99
CA CYS A 35 -18.63 -9.57 -21.30
C CYS A 35 -18.27 -10.97 -21.84
N ALA A 36 -18.24 -11.14 -23.17
CA ALA A 36 -17.90 -12.43 -23.79
C ALA A 36 -16.46 -12.85 -23.45
N MET A 37 -15.52 -11.91 -23.46
CA MET A 37 -14.11 -12.15 -23.13
C MET A 37 -13.92 -12.81 -21.76
N VAL A 38 -14.73 -12.43 -20.76
CA VAL A 38 -14.66 -12.98 -19.39
C VAL A 38 -15.62 -14.17 -19.16
N GLY A 39 -16.25 -14.66 -20.23
CA GLY A 39 -17.13 -15.83 -20.20
C GLY A 39 -18.55 -15.55 -19.70
N TYR A 40 -19.01 -14.30 -19.73
CA TYR A 40 -20.43 -14.02 -19.57
C TYR A 40 -21.19 -14.30 -20.87
N GLU A 41 -22.42 -14.76 -20.74
CA GLU A 41 -23.30 -15.02 -21.89
C GLU A 41 -23.69 -13.69 -22.56
N VAL A 42 -23.66 -13.64 -23.89
CA VAL A 42 -24.00 -12.44 -24.65
C VAL A 42 -24.86 -12.83 -25.85
N ARG A 43 -25.84 -11.99 -26.21
CA ARG A 43 -26.67 -12.25 -27.39
C ARG A 43 -25.85 -12.18 -28.67
N SER A 44 -26.00 -13.19 -29.53
CA SER A 44 -25.27 -13.30 -30.80
C SER A 44 -25.74 -12.26 -31.83
N SER A 45 -27.00 -11.80 -31.73
CA SER A 45 -27.53 -10.68 -32.52
C SER A 45 -28.55 -9.84 -31.73
N ILE A 46 -28.89 -8.65 -32.25
CA ILE A 46 -29.94 -7.77 -31.68
C ILE A 46 -31.35 -8.34 -31.99
N GLU A 47 -31.46 -9.20 -33.01
CA GLU A 47 -32.73 -9.75 -33.53
C GLU A 47 -33.13 -11.07 -32.85
N GLU A 48 -32.28 -11.66 -32.00
CA GLU A 48 -32.62 -12.89 -31.27
C GLU A 48 -33.71 -12.63 -30.21
N PRO A 49 -34.75 -13.48 -30.15
CA PRO A 49 -35.81 -13.36 -29.15
C PRO A 49 -35.24 -13.52 -27.74
N ASP A 50 -35.86 -12.84 -26.77
CA ASP A 50 -35.58 -13.00 -25.34
C ASP A 50 -35.74 -14.48 -24.97
N ARG A 51 -34.63 -15.17 -24.67
CA ARG A 51 -34.63 -16.45 -23.95
C ARG A 51 -34.65 -16.16 -22.45
N ASP A 52 -35.12 -17.11 -21.64
CA ASP A 52 -35.03 -17.08 -20.16
C ASP A 52 -33.57 -17.13 -19.62
N GLU A 53 -32.58 -16.84 -20.46
CA GLU A 53 -31.15 -16.92 -20.14
C GLU A 53 -30.64 -15.58 -19.58
N ILE A 54 -29.77 -15.66 -18.57
CA ILE A 54 -29.11 -14.49 -17.99
C ILE A 54 -28.08 -13.95 -18.99
N VAL A 55 -28.33 -12.76 -19.53
CA VAL A 55 -27.45 -12.10 -20.51
C VAL A 55 -26.62 -11.01 -19.84
N GLY A 56 -25.32 -10.99 -20.14
CA GLY A 56 -24.38 -9.98 -19.68
C GLY A 56 -24.56 -8.62 -20.36
N TRP A 57 -24.22 -7.56 -19.63
CA TRP A 57 -24.20 -6.19 -20.14
C TRP A 57 -23.01 -5.44 -19.56
N GLY A 58 -22.37 -4.59 -20.36
CA GLY A 58 -21.28 -3.74 -19.90
C GLY A 58 -21.28 -2.39 -20.59
N HIS A 59 -20.54 -1.44 -20.00
CA HIS A 59 -20.35 -0.10 -20.55
C HIS A 59 -18.99 0.47 -20.14
N LEU A 60 -18.58 1.56 -20.79
CA LEU A 60 -17.34 2.25 -20.49
C LEU A 60 -17.53 3.28 -19.36
N THR A 61 -16.48 3.49 -18.58
CA THR A 61 -16.40 4.54 -17.56
C THR A 61 -15.13 5.36 -17.80
N SER A 62 -14.97 6.49 -17.09
CA SER A 62 -13.72 7.26 -17.14
C SER A 62 -12.50 6.47 -16.65
N GLY A 63 -12.73 5.39 -15.89
CA GLY A 63 -11.69 4.50 -15.36
C GLY A 63 -12.22 3.56 -14.28
N GLY A 64 -11.43 2.55 -13.92
CA GLY A 64 -11.81 1.52 -12.95
C GLY A 64 -12.21 2.03 -11.56
N THR A 65 -11.79 3.24 -11.17
CA THR A 65 -12.29 3.86 -9.93
C THR A 65 -13.79 4.15 -9.98
N VAL A 66 -14.30 4.63 -11.12
CA VAL A 66 -15.74 4.88 -11.31
C VAL A 66 -16.48 3.55 -11.49
N ALA A 67 -15.91 2.59 -12.21
CA ALA A 67 -16.48 1.25 -12.34
C ALA A 67 -16.65 0.55 -10.96
N ASN A 68 -15.65 0.62 -10.07
CA ASN A 68 -15.76 0.06 -8.71
C ASN A 68 -16.80 0.81 -7.86
N LEU A 69 -16.96 2.13 -8.05
CA LEU A 69 -18.00 2.90 -7.39
C LEU A 69 -19.40 2.48 -7.87
N GLU A 70 -19.58 2.30 -9.17
CA GLU A 70 -20.83 1.84 -9.77
C GLU A 70 -21.19 0.42 -9.29
N SER A 71 -20.22 -0.50 -9.24
CA SER A 71 -20.45 -1.86 -8.73
C SER A 71 -20.89 -1.85 -7.27
N MET A 72 -20.27 -0.99 -6.44
CA MET A 72 -20.68 -0.79 -5.05
C MET A 72 -22.07 -0.17 -4.94
N TRP A 73 -22.39 0.80 -5.80
CA TRP A 73 -23.70 1.43 -5.84
C TRP A 73 -24.80 0.43 -6.23
N ALA A 74 -24.56 -0.40 -7.24
CA ALA A 74 -25.44 -1.49 -7.63
C ALA A 74 -25.61 -2.50 -6.49
N ALA A 75 -24.52 -2.91 -5.82
CA ALA A 75 -24.54 -3.84 -4.71
C ALA A 75 -25.36 -3.31 -3.52
N ARG A 76 -25.18 -2.03 -3.17
CA ARG A 76 -25.95 -1.36 -2.13
C ARG A 76 -27.44 -1.41 -2.44
N ASN A 77 -27.80 -1.02 -3.66
CA ASN A 77 -29.18 -0.88 -4.07
C ASN A 77 -29.88 -2.24 -4.18
N CYS A 78 -29.20 -3.23 -4.77
CA CYS A 78 -29.62 -4.62 -4.82
C CYS A 78 -29.91 -5.18 -3.42
N LYS A 79 -29.05 -4.89 -2.42
CA LYS A 79 -29.25 -5.39 -1.05
C LYS A 79 -30.53 -4.85 -0.37
N PHE A 80 -30.90 -3.60 -0.64
CA PHE A 80 -32.06 -2.94 -0.02
C PHE A 80 -33.35 -3.06 -0.84
N PHE A 81 -33.28 -3.47 -2.10
CA PHE A 81 -34.44 -3.56 -2.96
C PHE A 81 -35.55 -4.48 -2.39
N PRO A 82 -35.27 -5.69 -1.88
CA PRO A 82 -36.32 -6.56 -1.34
C PRO A 82 -37.00 -5.99 -0.10
N LEU A 83 -36.28 -5.20 0.70
CA LEU A 83 -36.83 -4.47 1.84
C LEU A 83 -37.73 -3.32 1.38
N SER A 84 -37.35 -2.63 0.31
CA SER A 84 -38.17 -1.57 -0.28
C SER A 84 -39.49 -2.15 -0.80
N LEU A 85 -39.44 -3.30 -1.48
CA LEU A 85 -40.63 -4.04 -1.92
C LEU A 85 -41.49 -4.50 -0.74
N LYS A 86 -40.86 -5.04 0.31
CA LYS A 86 -41.55 -5.43 1.55
C LYS A 86 -42.29 -4.25 2.17
N TRP A 87 -41.64 -3.10 2.28
CA TRP A 87 -42.25 -1.89 2.86
C TRP A 87 -43.44 -1.42 2.02
N ALA A 88 -43.29 -1.36 0.69
CA ALA A 88 -44.39 -1.00 -0.20
C ALA A 88 -45.59 -1.96 -0.11
N SER A 89 -45.36 -3.18 0.38
CA SER A 89 -46.37 -4.25 0.54
C SER A 89 -46.94 -4.35 1.96
N GLU A 90 -46.60 -3.44 2.88
CA GLU A 90 -47.22 -3.36 4.21
C GLU A 90 -48.65 -2.82 4.15
N ASP A 91 -49.45 -3.10 5.19
CA ASP A 91 -50.85 -2.66 5.27
C ASP A 91 -50.98 -1.14 5.10
N GLY A 92 -51.87 -0.72 4.18
CA GLY A 92 -52.08 0.69 3.84
C GLY A 92 -51.18 1.22 2.73
N ASN A 93 -50.20 0.45 2.25
CA ASN A 93 -49.33 0.83 1.14
C ASN A 93 -49.81 0.25 -0.21
N PRO A 94 -49.35 0.79 -1.35
CA PRO A 94 -49.90 0.46 -2.68
C PRO A 94 -49.83 -1.01 -3.08
N LEU A 95 -48.90 -1.78 -2.50
CA LEU A 95 -48.69 -3.20 -2.80
C LEU A 95 -49.21 -4.13 -1.69
N ALA A 96 -50.04 -3.66 -0.76
CA ALA A 96 -50.55 -4.49 0.34
C ALA A 96 -51.25 -5.78 -0.16
N LEU A 97 -52.01 -5.68 -1.25
CA LEU A 97 -52.80 -6.79 -1.80
C LEU A 97 -51.94 -7.93 -2.40
N ILE A 98 -50.69 -7.64 -2.81
CA ILE A 98 -49.79 -8.66 -3.38
C ILE A 98 -48.98 -9.40 -2.31
N ALA A 99 -48.87 -8.83 -1.10
CA ALA A 99 -47.99 -9.34 -0.04
C ALA A 99 -48.34 -10.77 0.40
N SER A 100 -49.63 -11.12 0.34
CA SER A 100 -50.18 -12.42 0.74
C SER A 100 -50.16 -13.48 -0.36
N SER A 101 -49.79 -13.14 -1.59
CA SER A 101 -49.77 -14.06 -2.73
C SER A 101 -48.42 -14.14 -3.44
N PHE A 102 -47.55 -13.13 -3.29
CA PHE A 102 -46.25 -13.10 -3.96
C PHE A 102 -45.20 -13.89 -3.19
N ASN A 103 -44.55 -14.85 -3.86
CA ASN A 103 -43.51 -15.68 -3.28
C ASN A 103 -42.11 -15.16 -3.59
N ILE A 104 -41.22 -15.27 -2.62
CA ILE A 104 -39.79 -14.97 -2.73
C ILE A 104 -39.01 -16.28 -2.71
N ASN A 105 -38.07 -16.44 -3.62
CA ASN A 105 -37.11 -17.54 -3.59
C ASN A 105 -35.95 -17.16 -2.66
N LEU A 106 -35.87 -17.82 -1.50
CA LEU A 106 -34.77 -17.60 -0.56
C LEU A 106 -33.47 -18.22 -1.09
N CYS A 107 -32.31 -17.71 -0.66
CA CYS A 107 -31.02 -18.24 -1.11
C CYS A 107 -30.74 -19.69 -0.70
N THR A 108 -31.51 -20.22 0.26
CA THR A 108 -31.50 -21.62 0.69
C THR A 108 -32.20 -22.55 -0.30
N GLY A 109 -32.91 -22.00 -1.30
CA GLY A 109 -33.74 -22.73 -2.26
C GLY A 109 -35.20 -22.90 -1.82
N THR A 110 -35.58 -22.44 -0.63
CA THR A 110 -36.97 -22.48 -0.15
C THR A 110 -37.78 -21.30 -0.68
N LYS A 111 -39.05 -21.53 -1.03
CA LYS A 111 -40.00 -20.47 -1.38
C LYS A 111 -40.79 -20.04 -0.15
N LYS A 112 -41.04 -18.74 0.00
CA LYS A 112 -41.79 -18.17 1.12
C LYS A 112 -42.60 -16.95 0.67
N LEU A 113 -43.77 -16.73 1.24
CA LEU A 113 -44.55 -15.52 0.95
C LEU A 113 -43.79 -14.26 1.40
N LEU A 114 -43.85 -13.19 0.60
CA LEU A 114 -43.23 -11.90 0.92
C LEU A 114 -43.69 -11.38 2.29
N SER A 115 -44.98 -11.58 2.62
CA SER A 115 -45.56 -11.27 3.93
C SER A 115 -44.86 -11.99 5.10
N GLU A 116 -44.38 -13.21 4.89
CA GLU A 116 -43.76 -14.07 5.91
C GLU A 116 -42.23 -13.99 5.97
N CYS A 117 -41.59 -13.39 4.96
CA CYS A 117 -40.14 -13.20 4.95
C CYS A 117 -39.70 -12.23 6.05
N SER A 118 -38.71 -12.65 6.83
CA SER A 118 -38.00 -11.81 7.80
C SER A 118 -37.03 -10.86 7.11
N THR A 119 -36.64 -9.77 7.80
CA THR A 119 -35.59 -8.85 7.33
C THR A 119 -34.30 -9.58 6.94
N TRP A 120 -33.90 -10.58 7.73
CA TRP A 120 -32.69 -11.36 7.46
C TRP A 120 -32.80 -12.16 6.16
N GLU A 121 -33.93 -12.83 5.93
CA GLU A 121 -34.17 -13.61 4.71
C GLU A 121 -34.17 -12.68 3.48
N LEU A 122 -34.86 -11.53 3.55
CA LEU A 122 -34.94 -10.56 2.45
C LEU A 122 -33.59 -9.92 2.11
N MET A 123 -32.77 -9.62 3.11
CA MET A 123 -31.40 -9.13 2.88
C MET A 123 -30.47 -10.20 2.29
N ASN A 124 -30.88 -11.47 2.24
CA ASN A 124 -30.04 -12.58 1.81
C ASN A 124 -30.63 -13.39 0.66
N ILE A 125 -31.61 -12.87 -0.08
CA ILE A 125 -31.97 -13.49 -1.36
C ILE A 125 -30.81 -13.36 -2.37
N THR A 126 -30.80 -14.17 -3.42
CA THR A 126 -29.73 -14.11 -4.42
C THR A 126 -29.83 -12.84 -5.25
N PRO A 127 -28.71 -12.26 -5.72
CA PRO A 127 -28.77 -11.07 -6.57
C PRO A 127 -29.61 -11.27 -7.84
N ASP A 128 -29.57 -12.47 -8.42
CA ASP A 128 -30.41 -12.83 -9.56
C ASP A 128 -31.89 -12.78 -9.19
N GLU A 129 -32.29 -13.33 -8.05
CA GLU A 129 -33.69 -13.23 -7.60
C GLU A 129 -34.10 -11.76 -7.44
N VAL A 130 -33.24 -10.90 -6.87
CA VAL A 130 -33.55 -9.47 -6.64
C VAL A 130 -33.90 -8.77 -7.94
N VAL A 131 -33.09 -8.94 -8.99
CA VAL A 131 -33.27 -8.21 -10.25
C VAL A 131 -34.44 -8.73 -11.08
N GLU A 132 -34.93 -9.94 -10.79
CA GLU A 132 -36.13 -10.53 -11.40
C GLU A 132 -37.44 -10.14 -10.70
N LEU A 133 -37.39 -9.53 -9.50
CA LEU A 133 -38.60 -9.25 -8.71
C LEU A 133 -39.61 -8.36 -9.44
N ILE A 134 -39.15 -7.33 -10.17
CA ILE A 134 -40.05 -6.44 -10.92
C ILE A 134 -40.73 -7.19 -12.06
N ASP A 135 -39.95 -7.94 -12.85
CA ASP A 135 -40.46 -8.68 -14.01
C ASP A 135 -41.47 -9.74 -13.55
N ARG A 136 -41.14 -10.48 -12.49
CA ARG A 136 -42.07 -11.44 -11.87
C ARG A 136 -43.36 -10.80 -11.36
N LEU A 137 -43.28 -9.61 -10.74
CA LEU A 137 -44.48 -8.89 -10.31
C LEU A 137 -45.35 -8.48 -11.51
N CYS A 138 -44.73 -8.04 -12.60
CA CYS A 138 -45.44 -7.66 -13.81
C CYS A 138 -46.11 -8.89 -14.46
N GLU A 139 -45.40 -10.01 -14.55
CA GLU A 139 -45.90 -11.26 -15.12
C GLU A 139 -47.01 -11.90 -14.27
N GLU A 140 -46.80 -12.02 -12.95
CA GLU A 140 -47.75 -12.71 -12.05
C GLU A 140 -49.04 -11.90 -11.83
N TYR A 141 -48.99 -10.57 -11.89
CA TYR A 141 -50.13 -9.69 -11.57
C TYR A 141 -50.61 -8.81 -12.73
N GLY A 142 -50.03 -8.93 -13.93
CA GLY A 142 -50.41 -8.15 -15.11
C GLY A 142 -50.18 -6.64 -14.97
N CYS A 143 -49.20 -6.24 -14.16
CA CYS A 143 -48.84 -4.83 -13.95
C CYS A 143 -47.85 -4.35 -15.02
N SER A 144 -47.90 -3.05 -15.38
CA SER A 144 -46.85 -2.46 -16.20
C SER A 144 -45.60 -2.15 -15.36
N PRO A 145 -44.39 -2.31 -15.90
CA PRO A 145 -43.15 -1.96 -15.20
C PRO A 145 -43.10 -0.51 -14.69
N GLU A 146 -43.62 0.46 -15.47
CA GLU A 146 -43.67 1.88 -15.10
C GLU A 146 -44.49 2.09 -13.82
N TYR A 147 -45.68 1.49 -13.78
CA TYR A 147 -46.53 1.55 -12.61
C TYR A 147 -45.83 0.97 -11.37
N ILE A 148 -45.20 -0.22 -11.50
CA ILE A 148 -44.48 -0.85 -10.38
C ILE A 148 -43.31 0.03 -9.91
N GLN A 149 -42.57 0.65 -10.82
CA GLN A 149 -41.45 1.50 -10.47
C GLN A 149 -41.90 2.80 -9.78
N ASP A 150 -42.96 3.44 -10.30
CA ASP A 150 -43.51 4.68 -9.73
C ASP A 150 -44.02 4.47 -8.30
N ILE A 151 -44.73 3.36 -8.03
CA ILE A 151 -45.22 3.06 -6.68
C ILE A 151 -44.10 2.62 -5.73
N LEU A 152 -43.03 2.01 -6.23
CA LEU A 152 -41.88 1.60 -5.41
C LEU A 152 -40.95 2.77 -5.10
N ASN A 153 -40.86 3.77 -5.97
CA ASN A 153 -39.92 4.88 -5.88
C ASN A 153 -39.85 5.56 -4.50
N PRO A 154 -40.96 5.82 -3.78
CA PRO A 154 -40.92 6.40 -2.42
C PRO A 154 -40.25 5.52 -1.37
N TYR A 155 -40.12 4.21 -1.61
CA TYR A 155 -39.59 3.23 -0.67
C TYR A 155 -38.14 2.84 -0.97
N LEU A 156 -37.67 3.08 -2.20
CA LEU A 156 -36.34 2.68 -2.63
C LEU A 156 -35.24 3.40 -1.84
N VAL A 157 -34.11 2.71 -1.66
CA VAL A 157 -32.94 3.28 -0.97
C VAL A 157 -32.35 4.51 -1.68
N GLN A 158 -32.53 4.63 -3.01
CA GLN A 158 -32.09 5.82 -3.74
C GLN A 158 -32.91 7.07 -3.35
N THR A 159 -34.15 6.90 -2.89
CA THR A 159 -35.07 7.97 -2.53
C THR A 159 -35.05 8.26 -1.04
N THR A 160 -35.15 7.21 -0.21
CA THR A 160 -35.26 7.35 1.26
C THR A 160 -33.91 7.50 1.95
N GLY A 161 -32.85 7.01 1.31
CA GLY A 161 -31.55 6.83 1.95
C GLY A 161 -31.51 5.62 2.89
N ARG A 162 -30.32 5.02 3.01
CA ARG A 162 -30.09 3.78 3.76
C ARG A 162 -30.58 3.83 5.21
N GLY A 163 -30.30 4.91 5.93
CA GLY A 163 -30.61 5.02 7.36
C GLY A 163 -32.11 4.94 7.68
N VAL A 164 -32.97 5.34 6.75
CA VAL A 164 -34.44 5.25 6.92
C VAL A 164 -34.87 3.79 6.85
N LEU A 165 -34.42 3.05 5.82
CA LEU A 165 -34.70 1.62 5.67
C LEU A 165 -34.10 0.79 6.82
N GLU A 166 -32.88 1.08 7.23
CA GLU A 166 -32.24 0.40 8.36
C GLU A 166 -33.04 0.58 9.65
N LYS A 167 -33.54 1.79 9.90
CA LYS A 167 -34.41 2.08 11.05
C LYS A 167 -35.76 1.36 10.95
N HIS A 168 -36.41 1.44 9.79
CA HIS A 168 -37.72 0.81 9.56
C HIS A 168 -37.68 -0.70 9.79
N PHE A 169 -36.65 -1.37 9.26
CA PHE A 169 -36.48 -2.82 9.36
C PHE A 169 -35.65 -3.28 10.58
N ASN A 170 -35.36 -2.37 11.52
CA ASN A 170 -34.59 -2.64 12.75
C ASN A 170 -33.23 -3.33 12.47
N ILE A 171 -32.53 -2.89 11.43
CA ILE A 171 -31.19 -3.33 11.08
C ILE A 171 -30.19 -2.58 11.97
N ARG A 172 -29.63 -3.29 12.95
CA ARG A 172 -28.71 -2.70 13.94
C ARG A 172 -27.25 -2.94 13.64
N CYS A 173 -26.95 -4.00 12.89
CA CYS A 173 -25.59 -4.33 12.50
C CYS A 173 -25.31 -3.70 11.13
N PRO A 174 -24.27 -2.86 11.00
CA PRO A 174 -23.94 -2.27 9.71
C PRO A 174 -23.56 -3.37 8.71
N ILE A 175 -24.08 -3.29 7.49
CA ILE A 175 -23.85 -4.26 6.43
C ILE A 175 -22.40 -4.14 5.95
N ARG A 176 -21.73 -5.27 5.71
CA ARG A 176 -20.29 -5.33 5.39
C ARG A 176 -19.99 -5.55 3.92
N TYR A 177 -18.81 -5.10 3.52
CA TYR A 177 -18.14 -5.40 2.27
C TYR A 177 -16.81 -6.07 2.62
N PHE A 178 -16.41 -7.13 1.91
CA PHE A 178 -15.12 -7.78 2.14
C PHE A 178 -14.23 -7.66 0.92
N VAL A 179 -12.94 -7.39 1.13
CA VAL A 179 -11.94 -7.28 0.08
C VAL A 179 -10.57 -7.67 0.64
N GLY A 180 -9.66 -8.23 -0.16
CA GLY A 180 -8.29 -8.50 0.28
C GLY A 180 -7.57 -7.22 0.71
N GLN A 181 -6.64 -7.31 1.66
CA GLN A 181 -6.01 -6.13 2.26
C GLN A 181 -5.13 -5.29 1.31
N THR A 182 -4.79 -5.84 0.15
CA THR A 182 -4.15 -5.16 -1.00
C THR A 182 -5.13 -4.37 -1.86
N LEU A 183 -6.36 -4.13 -1.37
CA LEU A 183 -7.40 -3.36 -2.06
C LEU A 183 -6.88 -2.02 -2.59
N HIS A 184 -7.25 -1.71 -3.83
CA HIS A 184 -7.01 -0.40 -4.42
C HIS A 184 -7.78 0.69 -3.67
N TYR A 185 -7.23 1.91 -3.58
CA TYR A 185 -7.82 3.01 -2.82
C TYR A 185 -9.25 3.39 -3.27
N SER A 186 -9.67 2.95 -4.47
CA SER A 186 -11.02 3.18 -5.00
C SER A 186 -12.10 2.57 -4.11
N TRP A 187 -11.83 1.47 -3.40
CA TRP A 187 -12.81 0.78 -2.56
C TRP A 187 -13.25 1.59 -1.32
N PRO A 188 -12.36 2.05 -0.42
CA PRO A 188 -12.75 2.91 0.70
C PRO A 188 -13.35 4.23 0.19
N LYS A 189 -12.78 4.81 -0.89
CA LYS A 189 -13.32 6.02 -1.52
C LYS A 189 -14.76 5.81 -2.00
N ALA A 190 -15.06 4.69 -2.66
CA ALA A 190 -16.39 4.34 -3.12
C ALA A 190 -17.37 4.15 -1.93
N ALA A 191 -16.90 3.59 -0.82
CA ALA A 191 -17.70 3.44 0.39
C ALA A 191 -18.04 4.79 1.03
N GLY A 192 -17.10 5.74 1.03
CA GLY A 192 -17.34 7.12 1.42
C GLY A 192 -18.39 7.80 0.55
N ILE A 193 -18.23 7.74 -0.78
CA ILE A 193 -19.14 8.39 -1.75
C ILE A 193 -20.55 7.76 -1.70
N SER A 194 -20.66 6.43 -1.59
CA SER A 194 -21.95 5.73 -1.60
C SER A 194 -22.72 5.82 -0.27
N GLY A 195 -22.14 6.43 0.77
CA GLY A 195 -22.74 6.53 2.11
C GLY A 195 -22.72 5.21 2.89
N ILE A 196 -21.91 4.24 2.48
CA ILE A 196 -21.65 3.00 3.22
C ILE A 196 -20.69 3.27 4.39
N GLY A 197 -19.68 4.12 4.17
CA GLY A 197 -18.62 4.44 5.14
C GLY A 197 -17.45 3.46 5.08
N GLU A 198 -16.23 3.98 5.15
CA GLU A 198 -14.98 3.22 4.97
C GLU A 198 -14.84 2.07 5.97
N GLU A 199 -15.28 2.26 7.21
CA GLU A 199 -15.24 1.22 8.26
C GLU A 199 -16.04 -0.04 7.90
N ASN A 200 -16.96 0.05 6.95
CA ASN A 200 -17.77 -1.08 6.49
C ASN A 200 -17.15 -1.86 5.33
N VAL A 201 -16.02 -1.38 4.79
CA VAL A 201 -15.14 -2.14 3.89
C VAL A 201 -14.09 -2.85 4.75
N VAL A 202 -14.34 -4.11 5.04
CA VAL A 202 -13.47 -4.94 5.87
C VAL A 202 -12.37 -5.53 4.98
N ALA A 203 -11.15 -5.05 5.19
CA ALA A 203 -9.96 -5.64 4.62
C ALA A 203 -9.67 -7.00 5.28
N VAL A 204 -9.72 -8.07 4.50
CA VAL A 204 -9.38 -9.42 4.94
C VAL A 204 -7.87 -9.61 4.82
N PRO A 205 -7.18 -10.10 5.87
CA PRO A 205 -5.74 -10.29 5.84
C PRO A 205 -5.28 -11.24 4.73
N LEU A 206 -4.02 -11.08 4.35
CA LEU A 206 -3.39 -11.86 3.28
C LEU A 206 -2.74 -13.13 3.84
N SER A 207 -2.72 -14.18 3.03
CA SER A 207 -1.82 -15.31 3.20
C SER A 207 -0.36 -14.89 2.99
N ILE A 208 0.60 -15.75 3.32
CA ILE A 208 2.02 -15.49 3.07
C ILE A 208 2.34 -15.20 1.60
N THR A 209 1.49 -15.66 0.68
CA THR A 209 1.63 -15.44 -0.77
C THR A 209 1.10 -14.08 -1.26
N GLY A 210 0.59 -13.23 -0.36
CA GLY A 210 0.09 -11.89 -0.69
C GLY A 210 -1.34 -11.85 -1.24
N ARG A 211 -2.02 -12.99 -1.30
CA ARG A 211 -3.42 -13.15 -1.72
C ARG A 211 -4.37 -13.17 -0.53
N ILE A 212 -5.63 -12.78 -0.72
CA ILE A 212 -6.65 -12.85 0.34
C ILE A 212 -6.69 -14.24 0.99
N ASP A 213 -6.67 -14.30 2.33
CA ASP A 213 -6.80 -15.56 3.05
C ASP A 213 -8.27 -15.99 3.13
N THR A 214 -8.63 -17.04 2.40
CA THR A 214 -10.00 -17.54 2.32
C THR A 214 -10.45 -18.22 3.61
N ASN A 215 -9.54 -18.70 4.45
CA ASN A 215 -9.88 -19.23 5.77
C ASN A 215 -10.31 -18.09 6.70
N LEU A 216 -9.60 -16.96 6.66
CA LEU A 216 -9.99 -15.77 7.43
C LEU A 216 -11.29 -15.14 6.89
N LEU A 217 -11.49 -15.14 5.56
CA LEU A 217 -12.77 -14.75 4.98
C LEU A 217 -13.92 -15.67 5.47
N ASP A 218 -13.71 -16.98 5.54
CA ASP A 218 -14.70 -17.92 6.09
C ASP A 218 -15.04 -17.60 7.55
N VAL A 219 -14.04 -17.25 8.38
CA VAL A 219 -14.27 -16.79 9.77
C VAL A 219 -15.13 -15.53 9.81
N HIS A 220 -14.83 -14.53 8.97
CA HIS A 220 -15.61 -13.30 8.89
C HIS A 220 -17.06 -13.54 8.44
N LEU A 221 -17.27 -14.37 7.41
CA LEU A 221 -18.60 -14.72 6.92
C LEU A 221 -19.41 -15.51 7.97
N SER A 222 -18.76 -16.41 8.71
CA SER A 222 -19.37 -17.15 9.82
C SER A 222 -19.84 -16.21 10.92
N TYR A 223 -19.01 -15.23 11.29
CA TYR A 223 -19.37 -14.19 12.27
C TYR A 223 -20.57 -13.36 11.80
N CYS A 224 -20.58 -12.97 10.52
CA CYS A 224 -21.70 -12.25 9.90
C CYS A 224 -23.00 -13.06 9.98
N LEU A 225 -22.96 -14.35 9.63
CA LEU A 225 -24.10 -15.25 9.73
C LEU A 225 -24.63 -15.36 11.17
N GLN A 226 -23.75 -15.61 12.14
CA GLN A 226 -24.12 -15.78 13.55
C GLN A 226 -24.79 -14.54 14.15
N ARG A 227 -24.37 -13.34 13.71
CA ARG A 227 -24.89 -12.06 14.22
C ARG A 227 -25.98 -11.45 13.35
N LYS A 228 -26.44 -12.16 12.33
CA LYS A 228 -27.37 -11.63 11.32
C LYS A 228 -26.91 -10.28 10.75
N GLN A 229 -25.61 -10.17 10.48
CA GLN A 229 -25.00 -9.01 9.83
C GLN A 229 -24.86 -9.29 8.33
N ALA A 230 -25.61 -8.55 7.52
CA ALA A 230 -25.65 -8.80 6.08
C ALA A 230 -24.33 -8.40 5.40
N VAL A 231 -24.12 -8.95 4.21
CA VAL A 231 -22.94 -8.69 3.37
C VAL A 231 -23.42 -8.20 2.01
N TYR A 232 -22.93 -7.03 1.58
CA TYR A 232 -23.19 -6.51 0.24
C TYR A 232 -22.50 -7.38 -0.81
N ALA A 233 -21.17 -7.43 -0.73
CA ALA A 233 -20.35 -8.20 -1.65
C ALA A 233 -19.01 -8.62 -1.03
N VAL A 234 -18.37 -9.59 -1.69
CA VAL A 234 -16.96 -9.93 -1.56
C VAL A 234 -16.26 -9.51 -2.86
N VAL A 235 -15.16 -8.78 -2.76
CA VAL A 235 -14.31 -8.43 -3.90
C VAL A 235 -13.14 -9.37 -3.98
N VAL A 236 -12.88 -9.86 -5.19
CA VAL A 236 -11.68 -10.59 -5.55
C VAL A 236 -10.80 -9.69 -6.42
N ILE A 237 -9.50 -9.66 -6.14
CA ILE A 237 -8.55 -8.87 -6.93
C ILE A 237 -7.93 -9.78 -7.98
N MET A 238 -8.19 -9.47 -9.26
CA MET A 238 -7.66 -10.22 -10.40
C MET A 238 -6.53 -9.40 -11.01
N GLY A 239 -5.35 -9.47 -10.41
CA GLY A 239 -4.19 -8.64 -10.74
C GLY A 239 -4.04 -7.45 -9.80
N SER A 240 -3.45 -7.68 -8.62
CA SER A 240 -3.16 -6.63 -7.65
C SER A 240 -2.24 -5.56 -8.24
N THR A 241 -2.49 -4.29 -7.92
CA THR A 241 -1.77 -3.14 -8.49
C THR A 241 -0.26 -3.24 -8.32
N GLU A 242 0.21 -3.62 -7.12
CA GLU A 242 1.63 -3.61 -6.79
C GLU A 242 2.35 -4.89 -7.23
N HIS A 243 1.66 -6.05 -7.20
CA HIS A 243 2.32 -7.36 -7.29
C HIS A 243 1.83 -8.26 -8.43
N GLY A 244 0.84 -7.82 -9.21
CA GLY A 244 0.25 -8.63 -10.27
C GLY A 244 -0.43 -9.92 -9.81
N LEU A 245 -0.72 -10.08 -8.51
CA LEU A 245 -1.27 -11.30 -7.91
C LEU A 245 -2.75 -11.50 -8.24
N VAL A 246 -3.16 -12.75 -8.35
CA VAL A 246 -4.54 -13.18 -8.61
C VAL A 246 -5.09 -13.87 -7.36
N ASP A 247 -6.17 -13.33 -6.79
CA ASP A 247 -6.84 -13.90 -5.63
C ASP A 247 -7.59 -15.22 -5.96
N PRO A 248 -7.79 -16.12 -4.98
CA PRO A 248 -8.45 -17.42 -5.15
C PRO A 248 -9.98 -17.30 -5.29
N LEU A 249 -10.44 -16.81 -6.44
CA LEU A 249 -11.85 -16.69 -6.81
C LEU A 249 -12.61 -18.01 -6.73
N SER A 250 -12.05 -19.12 -7.21
CA SER A 250 -12.62 -20.47 -7.14
C SER A 250 -13.08 -20.81 -5.72
N SER A 251 -12.22 -20.55 -4.72
CA SER A 251 -12.49 -20.75 -3.31
C SER A 251 -13.56 -19.80 -2.77
N ILE A 252 -13.56 -18.53 -3.21
CA ILE A 252 -14.59 -17.54 -2.82
C ILE A 252 -15.97 -17.92 -3.37
N ILE A 253 -16.04 -18.47 -4.59
CA ILE A 253 -17.29 -18.98 -5.19
C ILE A 253 -17.80 -20.20 -4.41
N GLN A 254 -16.90 -21.07 -3.94
CA GLN A 254 -17.26 -22.17 -3.04
C GLN A 254 -17.80 -21.66 -1.70
N LEU A 255 -17.18 -20.64 -1.10
CA LEU A 255 -17.69 -19.99 0.12
C LEU A 255 -19.09 -19.39 -0.11
N ARG A 256 -19.32 -18.68 -1.21
CA ARG A 256 -20.66 -18.18 -1.56
C ARG A 256 -21.69 -19.30 -1.63
N THR A 257 -21.33 -20.42 -2.25
CA THR A 257 -22.20 -21.61 -2.35
C THR A 257 -22.48 -22.22 -0.98
N LYS A 258 -21.46 -22.35 -0.13
CA LYS A 258 -21.58 -22.82 1.26
C LYS A 258 -22.53 -21.93 2.06
N TYR A 259 -22.32 -20.62 2.05
CA TYR A 259 -23.09 -19.68 2.87
C TYR A 259 -24.53 -19.47 2.39
N ARG A 260 -24.81 -19.57 1.08
CA ARG A 260 -26.18 -19.51 0.55
C ARG A 260 -27.05 -20.63 1.12
N LYS A 261 -26.51 -21.85 1.24
CA LYS A 261 -27.18 -22.99 1.89
C LYS A 261 -27.46 -22.74 3.37
N LEU A 262 -26.68 -21.87 4.02
CA LEU A 262 -26.84 -21.48 5.42
C LEU A 262 -27.69 -20.21 5.61
N GLY A 263 -28.22 -19.60 4.53
CA GLY A 263 -29.06 -18.41 4.60
C GLY A 263 -28.31 -17.07 4.56
N LEU A 264 -27.06 -17.04 4.09
CA LEU A 264 -26.28 -15.83 3.84
C LEU A 264 -25.91 -15.71 2.37
N SER A 265 -26.28 -14.60 1.73
CA SER A 265 -26.00 -14.34 0.30
C SER A 265 -25.37 -12.97 0.10
N PHE A 266 -24.43 -12.91 -0.84
CA PHE A 266 -23.67 -11.72 -1.20
C PHE A 266 -23.30 -11.76 -2.69
N LEU A 267 -23.03 -10.58 -3.24
CA LEU A 267 -22.43 -10.43 -4.57
C LEU A 267 -20.95 -10.79 -4.55
N VAL A 268 -20.40 -11.24 -5.67
CA VAL A 268 -18.97 -11.36 -5.90
C VAL A 268 -18.62 -10.42 -7.04
N HIS A 269 -17.75 -9.45 -6.76
CA HIS A 269 -17.22 -8.54 -7.77
C HIS A 269 -15.75 -8.87 -8.02
N ALA A 270 -15.33 -8.97 -9.28
CA ALA A 270 -13.91 -9.04 -9.59
C ALA A 270 -13.37 -7.66 -9.97
N ASP A 271 -12.45 -7.16 -9.14
CA ASP A 271 -11.61 -6.03 -9.53
C ASP A 271 -10.53 -6.56 -10.46
N ALA A 272 -10.87 -6.64 -11.75
CA ALA A 272 -9.98 -7.04 -12.83
C ALA A 272 -9.54 -5.83 -13.65
N ALA A 273 -9.46 -4.64 -13.02
CA ALA A 273 -9.07 -3.43 -13.71
C ALA A 273 -7.73 -3.64 -14.44
N TRP A 274 -6.78 -4.28 -13.78
CA TRP A 274 -5.52 -4.71 -14.41
C TRP A 274 -5.63 -6.05 -15.14
N GLY A 275 -6.17 -7.09 -14.49
CA GLY A 275 -6.10 -8.45 -15.02
C GLY A 275 -7.11 -8.80 -16.11
N GLY A 276 -8.15 -8.00 -16.35
CA GLY A 276 -9.30 -8.41 -17.18
C GLY A 276 -8.93 -8.82 -18.60
N TYR A 277 -8.06 -8.08 -19.28
CA TYR A 277 -7.61 -8.42 -20.64
C TYR A 277 -6.76 -9.71 -20.70
N PHE A 278 -6.19 -10.19 -19.60
CA PHE A 278 -5.48 -11.47 -19.58
C PHE A 278 -6.42 -12.67 -19.78
N ALA A 279 -7.73 -12.49 -19.66
CA ALA A 279 -8.71 -13.51 -20.05
C ALA A 279 -8.60 -13.90 -21.54
N THR A 280 -8.11 -13.00 -22.40
CA THR A 280 -7.89 -13.26 -23.83
C THR A 280 -6.90 -14.40 -24.09
N LEU A 281 -6.00 -14.70 -23.14
CA LEU A 281 -5.11 -15.86 -23.19
C LEU A 281 -5.87 -17.19 -23.27
N LEU A 282 -7.09 -17.24 -22.75
CA LEU A 282 -7.95 -18.43 -22.70
C LEU A 282 -9.02 -18.47 -23.79
N VAL A 283 -9.24 -17.34 -24.49
CA VAL A 283 -10.28 -17.24 -25.52
C VAL A 283 -9.72 -17.79 -26.84
N PRO A 284 -10.36 -18.80 -27.46
CA PRO A 284 -9.87 -19.40 -28.70
C PRO A 284 -9.94 -18.41 -29.87
N VAL A 285 -9.07 -18.60 -30.88
CA VAL A 285 -9.13 -17.84 -32.13
C VAL A 285 -10.43 -18.21 -32.87
N PRO A 286 -11.21 -17.22 -33.35
CA PRO A 286 -12.40 -17.49 -34.15
C PRO A 286 -12.09 -18.32 -35.40
N LEU A 287 -13.00 -19.23 -35.78
CA LEU A 287 -12.85 -20.05 -37.00
C LEU A 287 -12.74 -19.21 -38.28
N SER A 288 -13.31 -18.01 -38.29
CA SER A 288 -13.18 -17.06 -39.41
C SER A 288 -11.76 -16.55 -39.62
N GLU A 289 -10.91 -16.64 -38.60
CA GLU A 289 -9.52 -16.15 -38.62
C GLU A 289 -8.51 -17.30 -38.62
N SER A 290 -8.96 -18.54 -38.44
CA SER A 290 -8.06 -19.70 -38.27
C SER A 290 -7.30 -20.10 -39.54
N ASP A 291 -7.81 -19.78 -40.73
CA ASP A 291 -7.18 -20.14 -42.01
C ASP A 291 -5.98 -19.23 -42.36
N ASP A 292 -5.96 -17.98 -41.90
CA ASP A 292 -4.85 -17.02 -42.09
C ASP A 292 -3.81 -17.08 -40.95
N CYS A 293 -4.18 -17.67 -39.81
CA CYS A 293 -3.31 -17.78 -38.64
C CYS A 293 -2.50 -19.08 -38.68
N GLN A 294 -1.39 -19.11 -39.41
CA GLN A 294 -0.31 -20.08 -39.13
C GLN A 294 0.34 -19.74 -37.78
N VAL A 295 -0.31 -20.11 -36.67
CA VAL A 295 0.23 -19.97 -35.31
C VAL A 295 1.22 -21.10 -35.02
N ASP A 296 2.25 -21.23 -35.85
CA ASP A 296 3.32 -22.20 -35.63
C ASP A 296 4.45 -21.53 -34.79
N ALA A 297 4.32 -21.55 -33.45
CA ALA A 297 5.43 -21.77 -32.50
C ALA A 297 5.07 -21.51 -31.02
N PHE A 298 4.25 -20.50 -30.70
CA PHE A 298 4.06 -20.01 -29.32
C PHE A 298 2.57 -20.01 -28.90
N ASP A 299 2.23 -20.81 -27.89
CA ASP A 299 0.91 -20.78 -27.25
C ASP A 299 0.97 -19.88 -26.00
N PRO A 300 0.35 -18.69 -26.00
CA PRO A 300 0.50 -17.74 -24.90
C PRO A 300 -0.16 -18.22 -23.61
N GLU A 301 -1.16 -19.12 -23.69
CA GLU A 301 -1.74 -19.80 -22.51
C GLU A 301 -0.67 -20.61 -21.75
N SER A 302 0.36 -21.10 -22.45
CA SER A 302 1.38 -21.98 -21.88
C SER A 302 2.25 -21.32 -20.81
N LEU A 303 2.23 -19.99 -20.70
CA LEU A 303 2.91 -19.21 -19.65
C LEU A 303 2.05 -18.97 -18.42
N MET A 304 0.74 -19.22 -18.50
CA MET A 304 -0.15 -19.07 -17.37
C MET A 304 0.01 -20.27 -16.42
N SER A 305 0.18 -19.98 -15.12
CA SER A 305 0.24 -21.05 -14.13
C SER A 305 -1.11 -21.78 -14.05
N PRO A 306 -1.14 -23.09 -13.69
CA PRO A 306 -2.39 -23.83 -13.53
C PRO A 306 -3.37 -23.15 -12.57
N TYR A 307 -2.84 -22.53 -11.51
CA TYR A 307 -3.60 -21.73 -10.56
C TYR A 307 -4.28 -20.54 -11.24
N VAL A 308 -3.51 -19.65 -11.89
CA VAL A 308 -4.07 -18.46 -12.55
C VAL A 308 -5.10 -18.85 -13.60
N ARG A 309 -4.83 -19.91 -14.37
CA ARG A 309 -5.77 -20.45 -15.37
C ARG A 309 -7.10 -20.85 -14.74
N GLU A 310 -7.07 -21.57 -13.63
CA GLU A 310 -8.28 -21.96 -12.90
C GLU A 310 -9.06 -20.72 -12.43
N GLU A 311 -8.38 -19.73 -11.84
CA GLU A 311 -9.03 -18.53 -11.32
C GLU A 311 -9.67 -17.68 -12.42
N PHE A 312 -9.01 -17.54 -13.57
CA PHE A 312 -9.57 -16.83 -14.73
C PHE A 312 -10.78 -17.55 -15.34
N LEU A 313 -10.78 -18.89 -15.38
CA LEU A 313 -11.96 -19.66 -15.81
C LEU A 313 -13.18 -19.50 -14.89
N HIS A 314 -12.98 -19.00 -13.66
CA HIS A 314 -14.05 -18.72 -12.71
C HIS A 314 -14.61 -17.30 -12.81
N LEU A 315 -14.02 -16.40 -13.61
CA LEU A 315 -14.54 -15.03 -13.82
C LEU A 315 -16.02 -15.03 -14.21
N ARG A 316 -16.45 -15.98 -15.04
CA ARG A 316 -17.86 -16.17 -15.45
C ARG A 316 -18.87 -16.33 -14.32
N TYR A 317 -18.43 -16.69 -13.11
CA TYR A 317 -19.31 -16.88 -11.94
C TYR A 317 -19.43 -15.64 -11.05
N THR A 318 -18.66 -14.59 -11.32
CA THR A 318 -18.79 -13.30 -10.62
C THR A 318 -20.08 -12.61 -11.04
N ASP A 319 -20.61 -11.72 -10.21
CA ASP A 319 -21.83 -10.97 -10.52
C ASP A 319 -21.52 -9.68 -11.32
N SER A 320 -20.32 -9.12 -11.13
CA SER A 320 -19.79 -8.02 -11.93
C SER A 320 -18.26 -8.04 -11.98
N ILE A 321 -17.69 -7.43 -13.02
CA ILE A 321 -16.23 -7.32 -13.23
C ILE A 321 -15.91 -5.90 -13.70
N THR A 322 -14.93 -5.27 -13.05
CA THR A 322 -14.30 -4.05 -13.56
C THR A 322 -13.11 -4.43 -14.44
N ILE A 323 -12.98 -3.80 -15.61
CA ILE A 323 -11.89 -4.04 -16.57
C ILE A 323 -11.44 -2.68 -17.10
N ASP A 324 -10.13 -2.41 -17.18
CA ASP A 324 -9.64 -1.15 -17.73
C ASP A 324 -8.96 -1.34 -19.10
N PRO A 325 -9.65 -1.00 -20.20
CA PRO A 325 -9.02 -0.86 -21.51
C PRO A 325 -7.76 0.03 -21.49
N HIS A 326 -7.72 1.08 -20.66
CA HIS A 326 -6.56 1.97 -20.54
C HIS A 326 -5.37 1.42 -19.73
N LYS A 327 -5.49 0.20 -19.21
CA LYS A 327 -4.41 -0.54 -18.54
C LYS A 327 -3.87 -1.60 -19.51
N SER A 328 -4.22 -2.86 -19.29
CA SER A 328 -3.75 -4.01 -20.08
C SER A 328 -4.40 -4.12 -21.46
N GLY A 329 -5.37 -3.26 -21.79
CA GLY A 329 -5.95 -3.15 -23.13
C GLY A 329 -5.17 -2.24 -24.09
N TYR A 330 -4.10 -1.55 -23.65
CA TYR A 330 -3.28 -0.65 -24.49
C TYR A 330 -4.07 0.51 -25.14
N ILE A 331 -5.23 0.87 -24.59
CA ILE A 331 -6.00 2.04 -25.04
C ILE A 331 -5.54 3.31 -24.29
N PRO A 332 -5.45 4.48 -24.93
CA PRO A 332 -5.15 5.71 -24.19
C PRO A 332 -6.23 6.04 -23.16
N TYR A 333 -5.81 6.64 -22.03
CA TYR A 333 -6.75 7.27 -21.11
C TYR A 333 -7.64 8.31 -21.81
N PRO A 334 -8.91 8.47 -21.41
CA PRO A 334 -9.65 7.66 -20.43
C PRO A 334 -10.37 6.47 -21.08
N ALA A 335 -10.28 5.29 -20.47
CA ALA A 335 -11.12 4.13 -20.82
C ALA A 335 -11.10 3.07 -19.69
N GLY A 336 -12.07 3.14 -18.77
CA GLY A 336 -12.43 2.04 -17.87
C GLY A 336 -13.70 1.34 -18.32
N SER A 337 -14.10 0.27 -17.64
CA SER A 337 -15.37 -0.42 -17.92
C SER A 337 -15.89 -1.21 -16.74
N LEU A 338 -17.20 -1.44 -16.75
CA LEU A 338 -17.91 -2.31 -15.82
C LEU A 338 -18.80 -3.27 -16.62
N CYS A 339 -18.69 -4.56 -16.32
CA CYS A 339 -19.51 -5.62 -16.88
C CYS A 339 -20.32 -6.28 -15.77
N TYR A 340 -21.62 -6.49 -15.98
CA TYR A 340 -22.50 -7.28 -15.13
C TYR A 340 -22.80 -8.62 -15.79
N ARG A 341 -22.72 -9.71 -15.03
CA ARG A 341 -23.10 -11.05 -15.52
C ARG A 341 -24.58 -11.11 -15.87
N ASN A 342 -25.40 -10.57 -14.98
CA ASN A 342 -26.82 -10.34 -15.22
C ASN A 342 -27.02 -8.86 -15.53
N GLY A 343 -27.28 -8.56 -16.80
CA GLY A 343 -27.41 -7.19 -17.28
C GLY A 343 -28.53 -6.39 -16.59
N LYS A 344 -29.52 -7.04 -15.97
CA LYS A 344 -30.57 -6.36 -15.19
C LYS A 344 -30.03 -5.69 -13.92
N LEU A 345 -28.83 -6.05 -13.44
CA LEU A 345 -28.17 -5.35 -12.33
C LEU A 345 -27.95 -3.87 -12.60
N LYS A 346 -27.80 -3.45 -13.87
CA LYS A 346 -27.68 -2.03 -14.25
C LYS A 346 -28.90 -1.20 -13.84
N ASN A 347 -30.08 -1.82 -13.74
CA ASN A 347 -31.31 -1.13 -13.31
C ASN A 347 -31.26 -0.75 -11.83
N MET A 348 -30.36 -1.36 -11.05
CA MET A 348 -30.16 -0.97 -9.66
C MET A 348 -29.54 0.42 -9.53
N VAL A 349 -28.97 1.00 -10.59
CA VAL A 349 -28.32 2.32 -10.57
C VAL A 349 -29.06 3.39 -11.37
N THR A 350 -30.31 3.14 -11.78
CA THR A 350 -31.13 4.14 -12.51
C THR A 350 -32.13 4.85 -11.60
N LYS A 351 -32.62 6.02 -12.05
CA LYS A 351 -33.72 6.76 -11.40
C LYS A 351 -35.07 6.70 -12.13
N SER A 352 -35.10 6.23 -13.37
CA SER A 352 -36.30 6.25 -14.22
C SER A 352 -36.68 4.84 -14.68
N ALA A 353 -37.96 4.62 -14.98
CA ALA A 353 -38.44 3.45 -15.68
C ALA A 353 -37.95 3.47 -17.13
N SER A 354 -36.94 2.66 -17.42
CA SER A 354 -36.39 2.52 -18.77
C SER A 354 -37.19 1.54 -19.66
N TYR A 355 -38.37 1.10 -19.21
CA TYR A 355 -39.06 -0.06 -19.81
C TYR A 355 -39.93 0.29 -21.04
N ILE A 356 -40.49 1.50 -21.17
CA ILE A 356 -41.17 1.94 -22.40
C ILE A 356 -40.22 2.75 -23.31
N VAL A 357 -39.63 2.04 -24.29
CA VAL A 357 -39.38 2.59 -25.63
C VAL A 357 -39.76 1.52 -26.65
N SER A 358 -40.72 1.85 -27.50
CA SER A 358 -41.45 0.96 -28.41
C SER A 358 -40.69 0.57 -29.68
N SER A 359 -39.36 0.48 -29.64
CA SER A 359 -38.57 -0.16 -30.69
C SER A 359 -37.44 -0.97 -30.08
N ILE A 360 -37.37 -2.24 -30.49
CA ILE A 360 -36.38 -3.25 -30.08
C ILE A 360 -34.93 -2.74 -30.28
N ASP A 361 -34.73 -1.77 -31.18
CA ASP A 361 -33.43 -1.15 -31.51
C ASP A 361 -32.85 -0.19 -30.45
N SER A 362 -33.61 0.20 -29.41
CA SER A 362 -33.27 1.36 -28.55
C SER A 362 -33.10 1.09 -27.05
N ARG A 363 -33.32 -0.14 -26.57
CA ARG A 363 -33.33 -0.46 -25.12
C ARG A 363 -31.94 -0.43 -24.48
N ASP A 364 -30.93 -0.95 -25.17
CA ASP A 364 -29.58 -1.11 -24.63
C ASP A 364 -28.55 -0.09 -25.12
N SER A 365 -28.89 0.77 -26.09
CA SER A 365 -27.97 1.78 -26.63
C SER A 365 -27.90 3.07 -25.78
N LYS A 366 -28.80 3.27 -24.82
CA LYS A 366 -28.80 4.42 -23.89
C LYS A 366 -27.75 4.25 -22.78
N MET A 367 -26.47 4.31 -23.12
CA MET A 367 -25.37 4.05 -22.18
C MET A 367 -25.26 5.07 -21.04
N GLY A 368 -25.66 6.31 -21.27
CA GLY A 368 -25.48 7.42 -20.33
C GLY A 368 -26.30 7.41 -19.04
N ILE A 369 -27.28 6.51 -18.89
CA ILE A 369 -28.19 6.52 -17.73
C ILE A 369 -27.94 5.39 -16.73
N TYR A 370 -27.04 4.46 -17.07
CA TYR A 370 -26.78 3.23 -16.32
C TYR A 370 -25.48 3.29 -15.50
N GLY A 371 -25.08 4.49 -15.07
CA GLY A 371 -23.82 4.73 -14.37
C GLY A 371 -23.79 6.04 -13.59
N VAL A 372 -22.62 6.36 -13.03
CA VAL A 372 -22.36 7.60 -12.26
C VAL A 372 -22.21 8.80 -13.18
N GLU A 373 -21.61 8.59 -14.36
CA GLU A 373 -21.29 9.64 -15.31
C GLU A 373 -22.51 10.06 -16.15
N GLY A 374 -22.51 11.31 -16.60
CA GLY A 374 -23.48 11.82 -17.58
C GLY A 374 -22.85 11.93 -18.95
N SER A 375 -22.47 13.15 -19.35
CA SER A 375 -21.74 13.39 -20.61
C SER A 375 -20.43 12.59 -20.64
N LYS A 376 -20.25 11.77 -21.67
CA LYS A 376 -19.09 10.88 -21.82
C LYS A 376 -18.67 10.78 -23.29
N PRO A 377 -17.36 10.72 -23.59
CA PRO A 377 -16.85 10.85 -24.95
C PRO A 377 -17.10 9.57 -25.76
N GLY A 378 -17.90 9.65 -26.81
CA GLY A 378 -18.03 8.54 -27.78
C GLY A 378 -16.72 8.21 -28.50
N ALA A 379 -15.74 9.12 -28.44
CA ALA A 379 -14.37 8.87 -28.89
C ALA A 379 -13.65 7.76 -28.12
N ALA A 380 -13.92 7.60 -26.82
CA ALA A 380 -13.38 6.49 -26.04
C ALA A 380 -13.97 5.15 -26.52
N ALA A 381 -15.28 5.10 -26.76
CA ALA A 381 -15.96 3.91 -27.29
C ALA A 381 -15.40 3.50 -28.66
N MET A 382 -15.22 4.45 -29.58
CA MET A 382 -14.59 4.19 -30.88
C MET A 382 -13.15 3.69 -30.72
N ALA A 383 -12.38 4.24 -29.79
CA ALA A 383 -11.01 3.82 -29.55
C ALA A 383 -10.91 2.36 -29.07
N VAL A 384 -11.75 1.98 -28.11
CA VAL A 384 -11.80 0.62 -27.58
C VAL A 384 -12.33 -0.35 -28.64
N TRP A 385 -13.44 -0.01 -29.30
CA TRP A 385 -14.03 -0.84 -30.35
C TRP A 385 -13.03 -1.13 -31.47
N LEU A 386 -12.39 -0.08 -32.03
CA LEU A 386 -11.41 -0.25 -33.10
C LEU A 386 -10.23 -1.12 -32.64
N SER A 387 -9.78 -0.97 -31.40
CA SER A 387 -8.70 -1.78 -30.84
C SER A 387 -9.10 -3.25 -30.73
N ASN A 388 -10.28 -3.53 -30.19
CA ASN A 388 -10.81 -4.89 -30.03
C ASN A 388 -11.00 -5.59 -31.39
N GLU A 389 -11.50 -4.88 -32.40
CA GLU A 389 -11.70 -5.43 -33.75
C GLU A 389 -10.39 -5.58 -34.55
N THR A 390 -9.40 -4.71 -34.30
CA THR A 390 -8.11 -4.78 -35.03
C THR A 390 -7.18 -5.82 -34.44
N ILE A 391 -7.13 -5.91 -33.11
CA ILE A 391 -6.19 -6.78 -32.41
C ILE A 391 -6.81 -8.15 -32.15
N GLY A 392 -8.11 -8.20 -31.82
CA GLY A 392 -8.82 -9.43 -31.47
C GLY A 392 -8.76 -9.77 -29.97
N LEU A 393 -9.92 -9.99 -29.36
CA LEU A 393 -10.05 -10.38 -27.93
C LEU A 393 -9.91 -11.90 -27.72
N HIS A 394 -8.85 -12.47 -28.28
CA HIS A 394 -8.54 -13.91 -28.22
C HIS A 394 -7.03 -14.16 -28.15
N LYS A 395 -6.65 -15.43 -28.02
CA LYS A 395 -5.25 -15.84 -27.84
C LYS A 395 -4.34 -15.49 -29.02
N GLY A 396 -4.89 -15.36 -30.23
CA GLY A 396 -4.17 -14.90 -31.42
C GLY A 396 -3.98 -13.37 -31.50
N GLY A 397 -4.69 -12.61 -30.67
CA GLY A 397 -4.71 -11.16 -30.66
C GLY A 397 -4.07 -10.57 -29.41
N TYR A 398 -4.91 -9.98 -28.53
CA TYR A 398 -4.48 -9.47 -27.24
C TYR A 398 -3.77 -10.52 -26.38
N GLY A 399 -4.18 -11.78 -26.48
CA GLY A 399 -3.52 -12.86 -25.77
C GLY A 399 -2.06 -13.05 -26.21
N MET A 400 -1.74 -12.79 -27.47
CA MET A 400 -0.34 -12.84 -27.95
C MET A 400 0.47 -11.68 -27.37
N ILE A 401 -0.07 -10.46 -27.41
CA ILE A 401 0.60 -9.25 -26.87
C ILE A 401 0.90 -9.41 -25.37
N LEU A 402 -0.10 -9.88 -24.61
CA LEU A 402 0.05 -10.11 -23.18
C LEU A 402 0.92 -11.34 -22.88
N GLY A 403 0.88 -12.37 -23.73
CA GLY A 403 1.77 -13.52 -23.67
C GLY A 403 3.25 -13.13 -23.81
N GLU A 404 3.57 -12.28 -24.78
CA GLU A 404 4.93 -11.71 -24.94
C GLU A 404 5.35 -10.87 -23.73
N SER A 405 4.42 -10.10 -23.17
CA SER A 405 4.67 -9.32 -21.94
C SER A 405 4.92 -10.23 -20.74
N MET A 406 4.16 -11.33 -20.60
CA MET A 406 4.39 -12.35 -19.56
C MET A 406 5.73 -13.05 -19.74
N PHE A 407 6.08 -13.41 -20.98
CA PHE A 407 7.36 -14.02 -21.29
C PHE A 407 8.53 -13.11 -20.87
N THR A 408 8.46 -11.84 -21.26
CA THR A 408 9.42 -10.79 -20.86
C THR A 408 9.49 -10.67 -19.34
N THR A 409 8.34 -10.67 -18.65
CA THR A 409 8.27 -10.56 -17.20
C THR A 409 8.98 -11.74 -16.52
N VAL A 410 8.73 -12.98 -16.95
CA VAL A 410 9.37 -14.17 -16.36
C VAL A 410 10.87 -14.16 -16.60
N LYS A 411 11.33 -13.71 -17.78
CA LYS A 411 12.77 -13.52 -18.05
C LYS A 411 13.36 -12.47 -17.11
N MET A 412 12.74 -11.30 -16.98
CA MET A 412 13.20 -10.27 -16.05
C MET A 412 13.23 -10.80 -14.61
N TYR A 413 12.14 -11.40 -14.13
CA TYR A 413 12.08 -12.04 -12.82
C TYR A 413 13.23 -13.03 -12.60
N SER A 414 13.53 -13.87 -13.58
CA SER A 414 14.63 -14.84 -13.54
C SER A 414 15.99 -14.17 -13.35
N HIS A 415 16.19 -12.99 -13.95
CA HIS A 415 17.36 -12.16 -13.68
C HIS A 415 17.38 -11.62 -12.24
N TYR A 416 16.29 -11.02 -11.75
CA TYR A 416 16.24 -10.43 -10.40
C TYR A 416 16.41 -11.47 -9.29
N VAL A 417 15.74 -12.63 -9.40
CA VAL A 417 15.78 -13.68 -8.35
C VAL A 417 17.15 -14.35 -8.22
N THR A 418 17.95 -14.31 -9.29
CA THR A 418 19.30 -14.87 -9.35
C THR A 418 20.41 -13.81 -9.24
N MET A 419 20.06 -12.52 -9.30
CA MET A 419 21.01 -11.41 -9.34
C MET A 419 21.99 -11.42 -8.16
N GLY A 420 21.48 -11.62 -6.94
CA GLY A 420 22.30 -11.65 -5.74
C GLY A 420 23.37 -12.76 -5.74
N MET A 421 23.24 -13.80 -6.57
CA MET A 421 24.26 -14.84 -6.69
C MET A 421 25.55 -14.37 -7.37
N LYS A 422 25.49 -13.25 -8.10
CA LYS A 422 26.62 -12.65 -8.82
C LYS A 422 27.29 -11.53 -8.03
N SER A 423 26.81 -11.22 -6.82
CA SER A 423 27.29 -10.13 -5.99
C SER A 423 27.80 -10.62 -4.64
N SER A 424 28.87 -10.01 -4.15
CA SER A 424 29.33 -10.20 -2.76
C SER A 424 28.68 -9.20 -1.78
N ARG A 425 28.02 -8.16 -2.30
CA ARG A 425 27.51 -7.04 -1.50
C ARG A 425 26.00 -6.90 -1.55
N LEU A 426 25.37 -7.25 -2.67
CA LEU A 426 23.95 -7.04 -2.93
C LEU A 426 23.13 -8.32 -2.72
N ILE A 427 22.04 -8.20 -1.97
CA ILE A 427 20.97 -9.19 -1.88
C ILE A 427 19.78 -8.64 -2.65
N VAL A 428 19.15 -9.46 -3.49
CA VAL A 428 17.93 -9.10 -4.21
C VAL A 428 16.92 -10.22 -4.01
N VAL A 429 15.73 -9.87 -3.51
CA VAL A 429 14.67 -10.83 -3.26
C VAL A 429 13.37 -10.29 -3.85
N PRO A 430 12.79 -10.98 -4.85
CA PRO A 430 11.43 -10.73 -5.29
C PRO A 430 10.41 -11.12 -4.22
N TYR A 431 9.34 -10.33 -4.10
CA TYR A 431 8.24 -10.62 -3.19
C TYR A 431 7.57 -11.95 -3.55
N ILE A 432 7.40 -12.21 -4.84
CA ILE A 432 6.94 -13.50 -5.35
C ILE A 432 7.98 -14.58 -5.02
N MET A 433 7.51 -15.67 -4.41
CA MET A 433 8.34 -16.79 -3.97
C MET A 433 8.62 -17.75 -5.13
N LEU A 434 9.85 -18.25 -5.19
CA LEU A 434 10.17 -19.43 -5.99
C LEU A 434 9.34 -20.64 -5.54
N PRO A 435 9.08 -21.62 -6.43
CA PRO A 435 8.42 -22.87 -6.06
C PRO A 435 9.03 -23.55 -4.82
N SER A 436 10.36 -23.65 -4.73
CA SER A 436 11.02 -24.25 -3.55
C SER A 436 10.79 -23.45 -2.26
N GLU A 437 10.67 -22.12 -2.34
CA GLU A 437 10.34 -21.27 -1.20
C GLU A 437 8.88 -21.47 -0.76
N GLN A 438 7.94 -21.56 -1.70
CA GLN A 438 6.52 -21.81 -1.41
C GLN A 438 6.30 -23.18 -0.75
N GLU A 439 7.08 -24.18 -1.17
CA GLU A 439 7.04 -25.54 -0.61
C GLU A 439 7.80 -25.69 0.72
N GLY A 440 8.44 -24.63 1.22
CA GLY A 440 9.21 -24.65 2.46
C GLY A 440 10.46 -25.54 2.40
N LYS A 441 11.10 -25.62 1.24
CA LYS A 441 12.33 -26.40 1.03
C LYS A 441 13.54 -25.79 1.73
N THR A 442 14.66 -26.52 1.74
CA THR A 442 15.88 -26.05 2.41
C THR A 442 16.57 -24.94 1.61
N GLN A 443 17.43 -24.15 2.25
CA GLN A 443 18.26 -23.15 1.57
C GLN A 443 19.14 -23.74 0.46
N ARG A 444 19.57 -25.00 0.62
CA ARG A 444 20.30 -25.72 -0.43
C ARG A 444 19.45 -25.92 -1.67
N ASP A 445 18.19 -26.35 -1.50
CA ASP A 445 17.27 -26.59 -2.61
C ASP A 445 16.95 -25.29 -3.35
N ILE A 446 16.75 -24.18 -2.61
CA ILE A 446 16.51 -22.85 -3.17
C ILE A 446 17.72 -22.39 -4.01
N ILE A 447 18.95 -22.60 -3.53
CA ILE A 447 20.17 -22.26 -4.26
C ILE A 447 20.29 -23.09 -5.55
N GLU A 448 19.99 -24.40 -5.50
CA GLU A 448 20.02 -25.26 -6.68
C GLU A 448 18.95 -24.88 -7.70
N GLU A 449 17.74 -24.48 -7.26
CA GLU A 449 16.72 -23.95 -8.15
C GLU A 449 17.18 -22.65 -8.83
N LYS A 450 17.80 -21.72 -8.08
CA LYS A 450 18.36 -20.49 -8.67
C LYS A 450 19.47 -20.76 -9.67
N LYS A 451 20.35 -21.76 -9.43
CA LYS A 451 21.35 -22.20 -10.42
C LYS A 451 20.69 -22.75 -11.68
N HIS A 452 19.65 -23.56 -11.52
CA HIS A 452 18.90 -24.09 -12.66
C HIS A 452 18.26 -22.98 -13.50
N ILE A 453 17.70 -21.95 -12.86
CA ILE A 453 17.17 -20.75 -13.53
C ILE A 453 18.26 -20.01 -14.31
N LEU A 454 19.44 -19.82 -13.71
CA LEU A 454 20.58 -19.21 -14.38
C LEU A 454 20.97 -19.98 -15.65
N ASP A 455 21.06 -21.30 -15.56
CA ASP A 455 21.51 -22.14 -16.67
C ASP A 455 20.46 -22.28 -17.78
N ALA A 456 19.18 -22.33 -17.41
CA ALA A 456 18.08 -22.65 -18.32
C ALA A 456 17.41 -21.42 -18.96
N ILE A 457 17.49 -20.25 -18.33
CA ILE A 457 16.75 -19.04 -18.77
C ILE A 457 17.70 -17.85 -18.95
N VAL A 458 18.50 -17.52 -17.93
CA VAL A 458 19.30 -16.28 -17.93
C VAL A 458 20.37 -16.34 -19.02
N GLY A 459 20.28 -15.46 -20.02
CA GLY A 459 21.23 -15.41 -21.13
C GLY A 459 20.96 -16.40 -22.27
N ARG A 460 19.87 -17.18 -22.21
CA ARG A 460 19.42 -18.05 -23.31
C ARG A 460 18.58 -17.28 -24.32
N SER A 461 18.66 -17.67 -25.60
CA SER A 461 17.80 -17.10 -26.64
C SER A 461 16.35 -17.54 -26.45
N ASP A 462 15.42 -16.78 -27.04
CA ASP A 462 13.99 -17.10 -26.96
C ASP A 462 13.70 -18.47 -27.61
N ASP A 463 14.37 -18.79 -28.72
CA ASP A 463 14.27 -20.09 -29.38
C ASP A 463 14.76 -21.24 -28.49
N GLU A 464 15.91 -21.08 -27.81
CA GLU A 464 16.44 -22.10 -26.89
C GLU A 464 15.46 -22.38 -25.74
N ILE A 465 14.84 -21.32 -25.22
CA ILE A 465 13.85 -21.41 -24.13
C ILE A 465 12.58 -22.11 -24.62
N MET A 466 12.03 -21.67 -25.76
CA MET A 466 10.75 -22.13 -26.28
C MET A 466 10.79 -23.55 -26.83
N THR A 467 11.93 -23.98 -27.36
CA THR A 467 12.11 -25.35 -27.87
C THR A 467 12.36 -26.37 -26.76
N ASN A 468 12.73 -25.95 -25.54
CA ASN A 468 13.00 -26.85 -24.42
C ASN A 468 11.75 -27.07 -23.54
N PRO A 469 11.15 -28.28 -23.53
CA PRO A 469 9.93 -28.54 -22.74
C PRO A 469 10.11 -28.35 -21.23
N LYS A 470 11.30 -28.68 -20.70
CA LYS A 470 11.58 -28.55 -19.25
C LYS A 470 11.70 -27.08 -18.85
N THR A 471 12.35 -26.26 -19.67
CA THR A 471 12.46 -24.82 -19.43
C THR A 471 11.08 -24.16 -19.49
N ARG A 472 10.22 -24.54 -20.44
CA ARG A 472 8.84 -24.03 -20.51
C ARG A 472 8.01 -24.41 -19.28
N GLU A 473 8.12 -25.64 -18.80
CA GLU A 473 7.44 -26.06 -17.58
C GLU A 473 7.92 -25.29 -16.35
N LEU A 474 9.24 -25.03 -16.27
CA LEU A 474 9.81 -24.19 -15.24
C LEU A 474 9.26 -22.76 -15.32
N MET A 475 9.26 -22.13 -16.50
CA MET A 475 8.76 -20.77 -16.69
C MET A 475 7.31 -20.60 -16.26
N ARG A 476 6.45 -21.60 -16.50
CA ARG A 476 5.04 -21.60 -16.07
C ARG A 476 4.86 -21.49 -14.54
N LYS A 477 5.88 -21.86 -13.77
CA LYS A 477 5.88 -21.86 -12.30
C LYS A 477 6.65 -20.68 -11.71
N LEU A 478 7.31 -19.87 -12.54
CA LEU A 478 8.17 -18.78 -12.11
C LEU A 478 7.52 -17.42 -12.29
N GLY A 479 7.89 -16.50 -11.40
CA GLY A 479 7.50 -15.11 -11.51
C GLY A 479 6.07 -14.84 -11.03
N PRO A 480 5.62 -13.59 -11.21
CA PRO A 480 4.29 -13.16 -10.79
C PRO A 480 3.17 -13.85 -11.57
N ASP A 481 1.95 -13.81 -11.02
CA ASP A 481 0.75 -14.35 -11.67
C ASP A 481 0.46 -13.63 -13.01
N LEU A 482 0.70 -12.31 -13.06
CA LEU A 482 0.58 -11.43 -14.23
C LEU A 482 1.85 -10.57 -14.37
N ILE A 483 1.91 -9.60 -15.30
CA ILE A 483 3.16 -8.92 -15.72
C ILE A 483 3.77 -7.87 -14.74
N VAL A 484 3.44 -7.95 -13.46
CA VAL A 484 3.93 -7.02 -12.42
C VAL A 484 4.61 -7.82 -11.32
N PHE A 485 5.84 -7.47 -10.96
CA PHE A 485 6.47 -8.04 -9.76
C PHE A 485 7.19 -6.98 -8.94
N THR A 486 7.05 -7.13 -7.63
CA THR A 486 7.75 -6.35 -6.61
C THR A 486 8.99 -7.08 -6.15
N PHE A 487 10.03 -6.34 -5.82
CA PHE A 487 11.25 -6.85 -5.21
C PHE A 487 11.84 -5.81 -4.26
N SER A 488 12.78 -6.25 -3.45
CA SER A 488 13.55 -5.37 -2.58
C SER A 488 15.00 -5.83 -2.53
N CYS A 489 15.88 -4.87 -2.33
CA CYS A 489 17.30 -5.08 -2.14
C CYS A 489 17.67 -5.01 -0.66
N ASN A 490 18.66 -5.79 -0.26
CA ASN A 490 19.36 -5.67 1.00
C ASN A 490 20.87 -5.75 0.73
N PHE A 491 21.72 -5.58 1.75
CA PHE A 491 23.17 -5.57 1.57
C PHE A 491 23.91 -6.38 2.63
N ILE A 492 25.13 -6.78 2.29
CA ILE A 492 26.10 -7.40 3.20
C ILE A 492 26.97 -6.30 3.80
N CYS A 493 27.08 -6.24 5.12
CA CYS A 493 27.93 -5.31 5.85
C CYS A 493 29.43 -5.59 5.61
N ALA A 494 30.30 -4.63 5.96
CA ALA A 494 31.75 -4.79 5.74
C ALA A 494 32.37 -5.98 6.50
N ASP A 495 31.76 -6.41 7.61
CA ASP A 495 32.14 -7.58 8.40
C ASP A 495 31.64 -8.93 7.83
N GLY A 496 30.93 -8.91 6.71
CA GLY A 496 30.38 -10.09 6.05
C GLY A 496 29.00 -10.53 6.57
N THR A 497 28.43 -9.83 7.55
CA THR A 497 27.07 -10.10 8.04
C THR A 497 26.02 -9.49 7.13
N THR A 498 24.81 -10.05 7.11
CA THR A 498 23.67 -9.44 6.40
C THR A 498 23.08 -8.31 7.25
N ASN A 499 22.74 -7.19 6.62
CA ASN A 499 21.99 -6.14 7.30
C ASN A 499 20.61 -6.66 7.77
N GLU A 500 20.30 -6.48 9.05
CA GLU A 500 19.01 -6.88 9.64
C GLU A 500 18.04 -5.68 9.77
N ASP A 501 18.50 -4.44 9.57
CA ASP A 501 17.71 -3.22 9.76
C ASP A 501 16.82 -2.94 8.53
N VAL A 502 15.50 -3.05 8.72
CA VAL A 502 14.46 -2.84 7.69
C VAL A 502 14.57 -1.47 7.03
N GLN A 503 15.00 -0.47 7.79
CA GLN A 503 15.02 0.90 7.30
C GLN A 503 16.30 1.25 6.58
N GLU A 504 17.45 0.67 6.94
CA GLU A 504 18.65 0.79 6.11
C GLU A 504 18.44 0.07 4.77
N ALA A 505 17.70 -1.05 4.74
CA ALA A 505 17.25 -1.65 3.49
C ALA A 505 16.29 -0.73 2.73
N SER A 506 15.34 -0.07 3.42
CA SER A 506 14.43 0.88 2.76
C SER A 506 15.18 2.07 2.16
N ILE A 507 16.18 2.62 2.85
CA ILE A 507 17.06 3.69 2.34
C ILE A 507 17.82 3.22 1.09
N LEU A 508 18.37 2.00 1.11
CA LEU A 508 19.02 1.43 -0.07
C LEU A 508 18.08 1.43 -1.27
N ASN A 509 16.85 0.92 -1.10
CA ASN A 509 15.88 0.85 -2.19
C ASN A 509 15.40 2.23 -2.64
N GLU A 510 15.20 3.19 -1.73
CA GLU A 510 14.85 4.56 -2.07
C GLU A 510 15.94 5.25 -2.90
N ASN A 511 17.21 5.10 -2.49
CA ASN A 511 18.35 5.62 -3.25
C ASN A 511 18.47 4.98 -4.64
N ILE A 512 18.24 3.66 -4.74
CA ILE A 512 18.20 2.97 -6.03
C ILE A 512 17.07 3.53 -6.89
N TYR A 513 15.86 3.69 -6.34
CA TYR A 513 14.70 4.24 -7.05
C TYR A 513 14.97 5.64 -7.61
N GLN A 514 15.62 6.51 -6.83
CA GLN A 514 16.00 7.86 -7.26
C GLN A 514 16.94 7.85 -8.48
N ARG A 515 17.72 6.79 -8.66
CA ARG A 515 18.62 6.60 -9.82
C ARG A 515 17.92 6.03 -11.05
N PHE A 516 16.67 5.58 -10.92
CA PHE A 516 15.86 4.98 -11.99
C PHE A 516 14.49 5.66 -12.16
N SER A 517 14.35 6.90 -11.70
CA SER A 517 13.09 7.64 -11.83
C SER A 517 13.30 9.15 -11.87
N ILE A 518 12.30 9.86 -12.39
CA ILE A 518 12.27 11.32 -12.49
C ILE A 518 11.59 11.88 -11.25
N HIS A 519 12.29 12.71 -10.48
CA HIS A 519 11.78 13.30 -9.24
C HIS A 519 11.70 14.80 -9.27
N ASN A 520 12.69 15.43 -9.89
CA ASN A 520 12.80 16.88 -9.94
C ASN A 520 12.31 17.39 -11.29
N PRO A 521 11.67 18.56 -11.34
CA PRO A 521 11.31 19.21 -12.61
C PRO A 521 12.50 19.48 -13.55
N THR A 522 13.73 19.42 -13.01
CA THR A 522 14.99 19.61 -13.75
C THR A 522 15.54 18.32 -14.35
N ASP A 523 15.05 17.15 -13.93
CA ASP A 523 15.55 15.86 -14.43
C ASP A 523 15.05 15.65 -15.87
N SER A 524 15.93 15.19 -16.76
CA SER A 524 15.56 14.85 -18.13
C SER A 524 15.37 13.34 -18.26
N ALA A 525 14.29 12.92 -18.91
CA ALA A 525 14.05 11.50 -19.21
C ALA A 525 15.18 10.83 -20.01
N LYS A 526 16.03 11.62 -20.67
CA LYS A 526 17.20 11.12 -21.42
C LYS A 526 18.37 10.72 -20.51
N ASP A 527 18.35 11.13 -19.25
CA ASP A 527 19.41 10.86 -18.28
C ASP A 527 19.28 9.45 -17.69
N PHE A 528 18.12 8.82 -17.88
CA PHE A 528 17.78 7.48 -17.39
C PHE A 528 17.62 6.53 -18.57
N ARG A 529 18.23 5.35 -18.47
CA ARG A 529 18.08 4.29 -19.49
C ARG A 529 17.03 3.25 -19.12
N TYR A 530 16.65 3.21 -17.84
CA TYR A 530 15.73 2.24 -17.28
C TYR A 530 14.86 2.92 -16.22
N PHE A 531 13.58 2.54 -16.18
CA PHE A 531 12.61 3.08 -15.23
C PHE A 531 12.03 1.96 -14.38
N ILE A 532 11.94 2.21 -13.08
CA ILE A 532 11.41 1.28 -12.09
C ILE A 532 10.37 2.02 -11.26
N GLY A 533 9.29 1.34 -10.88
CA GLY A 533 8.29 1.85 -9.95
C GLY A 533 8.72 1.65 -8.50
N SER A 534 8.02 2.26 -7.56
CA SER A 534 8.24 1.99 -6.15
C SER A 534 6.97 2.13 -5.34
N SER A 535 6.99 1.49 -4.18
CA SER A 535 5.90 1.49 -3.24
C SER A 535 6.42 1.31 -1.81
N THR A 536 5.50 1.37 -0.84
CA THR A 536 5.81 1.05 0.55
C THR A 536 4.84 0.00 1.04
N MET A 537 5.36 -1.20 1.31
CA MET A 537 4.60 -2.27 1.92
C MET A 537 4.44 -1.97 3.41
N GLN A 538 3.21 -1.64 3.81
CA GLN A 538 2.91 -1.30 5.19
C GLN A 538 2.69 -2.57 6.03
N GLN A 539 3.36 -2.69 7.17
CA GLN A 539 3.25 -3.87 8.05
C GLN A 539 1.79 -4.10 8.47
N ARG A 540 1.06 -3.03 8.79
CA ARG A 540 -0.37 -3.10 9.12
C ARG A 540 -1.27 -3.64 8.00
N LYS A 541 -0.84 -3.55 6.73
CA LYS A 541 -1.61 -3.99 5.56
C LYS A 541 -1.24 -5.41 5.15
N TYR A 542 0.05 -5.70 5.07
CA TYR A 542 0.56 -6.97 4.56
C TYR A 542 0.78 -8.03 5.65
N GLY A 543 0.87 -7.62 6.91
CA GLY A 543 0.98 -8.50 8.07
C GLY A 543 2.04 -9.59 7.88
N LEU A 544 1.62 -10.84 8.10
CA LEU A 544 2.49 -12.02 7.98
C LEU A 544 3.15 -12.16 6.61
N SER A 545 2.51 -11.67 5.54
CA SER A 545 3.10 -11.72 4.20
C SER A 545 4.34 -10.82 4.09
N LEU A 546 4.31 -9.62 4.68
CA LEU A 546 5.49 -8.75 4.73
C LEU A 546 6.53 -9.24 5.73
N THR A 547 6.11 -9.82 6.86
CA THR A 547 7.04 -10.48 7.80
C THR A 547 7.83 -11.59 7.08
N ASN A 548 7.15 -12.45 6.32
CA ASN A 548 7.81 -13.50 5.52
C ASN A 548 8.76 -12.91 4.47
N PHE A 549 8.36 -11.82 3.79
CA PHE A 549 9.21 -11.18 2.80
C PHE A 549 10.48 -10.58 3.42
N LYS A 550 10.36 -9.88 4.55
CA LYS A 550 11.49 -9.34 5.33
C LYS A 550 12.43 -10.45 5.79
N GLN A 551 11.90 -11.58 6.26
CA GLN A 551 12.71 -12.74 6.65
C GLN A 551 13.53 -13.30 5.47
N ARG A 552 12.94 -13.40 4.28
CA ARG A 552 13.67 -13.83 3.06
C ARG A 552 14.77 -12.86 2.65
N LEU A 553 14.63 -11.57 2.97
CA LEU A 553 15.66 -10.54 2.79
C LEU A 553 16.75 -10.55 3.88
N GLY A 554 16.57 -11.31 4.98
CA GLY A 554 17.44 -11.26 6.15
C GLY A 554 17.15 -10.11 7.11
N LEU A 555 15.98 -9.48 7.01
CA LEU A 555 15.57 -8.33 7.82
C LEU A 555 14.74 -8.76 9.03
N ILE A 556 14.88 -8.02 10.13
CA ILE A 556 14.17 -8.27 11.40
C ILE A 556 13.51 -6.98 11.87
N GLY A 557 12.17 -6.98 11.97
CA GLY A 557 11.43 -5.83 12.48
C GLY A 557 9.98 -5.78 12.00
N GLU A 558 9.19 -4.88 12.57
CA GLU A 558 7.76 -4.65 12.25
C GLU A 558 7.55 -3.32 11.52
N GLU A 559 8.62 -2.71 11.01
CA GLU A 559 8.59 -1.51 10.21
C GLU A 559 8.02 -1.80 8.80
N ASP A 560 7.47 -0.75 8.21
CA ASP A 560 7.12 -0.71 6.79
C ASP A 560 8.40 -0.84 5.94
N LEU A 561 8.29 -1.47 4.77
CA LEU A 561 9.42 -1.72 3.86
C LEU A 561 9.20 -0.95 2.56
N PHE A 562 10.20 -0.17 2.15
CA PHE A 562 10.25 0.41 0.80
C PHE A 562 10.63 -0.66 -0.22
N VAL A 563 9.86 -0.75 -1.30
CA VAL A 563 10.01 -1.78 -2.32
C VAL A 563 10.04 -1.17 -3.72
N LEU A 564 10.61 -1.92 -4.65
CA LEU A 564 10.74 -1.57 -6.05
C LEU A 564 9.81 -2.45 -6.89
N ASP A 565 9.21 -1.88 -7.92
CA ASP A 565 8.20 -2.54 -8.74
C ASP A 565 8.57 -2.51 -10.22
N ASN A 566 8.45 -3.66 -10.88
CA ASN A 566 8.62 -3.75 -12.31
C ASN A 566 7.31 -4.14 -12.99
N VAL A 567 6.92 -3.33 -13.99
CA VAL A 567 5.72 -3.53 -14.80
C VAL A 567 6.15 -3.65 -16.26
N ALA A 568 6.19 -4.87 -16.80
CA ALA A 568 6.71 -5.13 -18.14
C ALA A 568 5.57 -5.21 -19.17
N MET A 569 4.99 -4.06 -19.52
CA MET A 569 3.92 -3.96 -20.54
C MET A 569 4.42 -3.87 -21.99
N THR A 570 5.73 -3.89 -22.22
CA THR A 570 6.26 -3.74 -23.58
C THR A 570 5.76 -4.86 -24.48
N PRO A 571 5.04 -4.55 -25.57
CA PRO A 571 4.53 -5.54 -26.50
C PRO A 571 5.62 -5.99 -27.50
N PHE A 572 6.80 -5.36 -27.46
CA PHE A 572 7.90 -5.67 -28.36
C PHE A 572 8.72 -6.83 -27.84
N PRO A 573 9.16 -7.75 -28.73
CA PRO A 573 10.09 -8.81 -28.37
C PRO A 573 11.34 -8.20 -27.74
N ASN A 574 11.48 -8.40 -26.43
CA ASN A 574 12.66 -7.99 -25.69
C ASN A 574 13.68 -9.11 -25.80
N ASN A 575 14.49 -9.03 -26.86
CA ASN A 575 15.56 -9.98 -27.08
C ASN A 575 16.44 -10.06 -25.81
N THR A 576 17.00 -11.25 -25.58
CA THR A 576 17.75 -11.56 -24.35
C THR A 576 18.85 -10.55 -24.05
N GLU A 577 19.51 -10.01 -25.07
CA GLU A 577 20.57 -9.00 -24.93
C GLU A 577 20.05 -7.69 -24.31
N ARG A 578 18.88 -7.19 -24.74
CA ARG A 578 18.29 -5.96 -24.19
C ARG A 578 17.88 -6.13 -22.73
N ILE A 579 17.23 -7.26 -22.40
CA ILE A 579 16.85 -7.55 -21.01
C ILE A 579 18.12 -7.61 -20.14
N ALA A 580 19.15 -8.32 -20.60
CA ALA A 580 20.40 -8.44 -19.89
C ALA A 580 21.05 -7.07 -19.66
N LEU A 581 21.05 -6.18 -20.65
CA LEU A 581 21.61 -4.82 -20.53
C LEU A 581 20.88 -3.99 -19.45
N LEU A 582 19.54 -3.98 -19.46
CA LEU A 582 18.74 -3.22 -18.49
C LEU A 582 18.94 -3.74 -17.06
N VAL A 583 18.93 -5.07 -16.90
CA VAL A 583 19.16 -5.73 -15.60
C VAL A 583 20.58 -5.46 -15.10
N GLU A 584 21.57 -5.47 -15.97
CA GLU A 584 22.97 -5.24 -15.60
C GLU A 584 23.22 -3.79 -15.18
N GLU A 585 22.56 -2.83 -15.83
CA GLU A 585 22.55 -1.44 -15.40
C GLU A 585 21.94 -1.29 -14.00
N PHE A 586 20.79 -1.96 -13.76
CA PHE A 586 20.21 -2.03 -12.42
C PHE A 586 21.18 -2.59 -11.39
N ARG A 587 21.78 -3.76 -11.67
CA ARG A 587 22.73 -4.42 -10.77
C ARG A 587 23.89 -3.51 -10.41
N THR A 588 24.48 -2.82 -11.39
CA THR A 588 25.62 -1.92 -11.18
C THR A 588 25.28 -0.78 -10.24
N VAL A 589 24.12 -0.14 -10.44
CA VAL A 589 23.66 0.95 -9.55
C VAL A 589 23.31 0.42 -8.16
N ALA A 590 22.62 -0.72 -8.08
CA ALA A 590 22.26 -1.33 -6.82
C ALA A 590 23.49 -1.75 -6.00
N GLU A 591 24.56 -2.22 -6.64
CA GLU A 591 25.84 -2.52 -5.98
C GLU A 591 26.55 -1.26 -5.47
N ASP A 592 26.58 -0.19 -6.26
CA ASP A 592 27.13 1.11 -5.85
C ASP A 592 26.41 1.64 -4.59
N GLU A 593 25.08 1.63 -4.58
CA GLU A 593 24.29 2.06 -3.41
C GLU A 593 24.42 1.09 -2.22
N ALA A 594 24.53 -0.22 -2.47
CA ALA A 594 24.75 -1.21 -1.41
C ALA A 594 26.12 -1.04 -0.73
N GLU A 595 27.17 -0.72 -1.49
CA GLU A 595 28.50 -0.41 -0.94
C GLU A 595 28.46 0.85 -0.08
N LYS A 596 27.80 1.92 -0.53
CA LYS A 596 27.59 3.14 0.28
C LYS A 596 26.84 2.83 1.58
N CYS A 597 25.79 2.02 1.52
CA CYS A 597 25.03 1.61 2.71
C CYS A 597 25.88 0.77 3.67
N ALA A 598 26.71 -0.15 3.14
CA ALA A 598 27.63 -0.94 3.95
C ALA A 598 28.67 -0.07 4.66
N LEU A 599 29.32 0.86 3.94
CA LEU A 599 30.29 1.80 4.51
C LEU A 599 29.67 2.67 5.60
N ARG A 600 28.48 3.23 5.33
CA ARG A 600 27.70 4.04 6.28
C ARG A 600 27.36 3.31 7.58
N ASN A 601 27.13 1.99 7.49
CA ASN A 601 26.80 1.15 8.64
C ASN A 601 28.03 0.45 9.26
N THR A 602 29.23 0.75 8.78
CA THR A 602 30.48 0.23 9.35
C THR A 602 31.04 1.23 10.36
N VAL A 603 31.36 0.75 11.56
CA VAL A 603 32.09 1.56 12.55
C VAL A 603 33.54 1.69 12.09
N THR A 604 34.01 2.92 11.95
CA THR A 604 35.36 3.26 11.55
C THR A 604 35.95 4.33 12.49
N PRO A 605 37.28 4.37 12.68
CA PRO A 605 37.91 5.42 13.46
C PRO A 605 37.60 6.81 12.90
N THR A 606 37.10 7.72 13.74
CA THR A 606 36.76 9.10 13.35
C THR A 606 37.04 10.09 14.47
N SER A 607 37.02 11.39 14.14
CA SER A 607 37.06 12.45 15.15
C SER A 607 35.68 12.59 15.79
N HIS A 608 35.65 12.60 17.12
CA HIS A 608 34.42 12.72 17.90
C HIS A 608 34.21 14.16 18.37
N GLU A 609 33.03 14.71 18.14
CA GLU A 609 32.72 16.10 18.50
C GLU A 609 31.70 16.19 19.65
N PHE A 610 31.87 17.21 20.49
CA PHE A 610 31.06 17.45 21.68
C PHE A 610 30.68 18.92 21.80
N VAL A 611 29.53 19.20 22.39
CA VAL A 611 29.23 20.50 23.00
C VAL A 611 29.83 20.52 24.41
N VAL A 612 30.55 21.59 24.75
CA VAL A 612 31.24 21.76 26.03
C VAL A 612 30.37 22.59 26.97
N GLN A 613 30.07 22.05 28.15
CA GLN A 613 29.23 22.67 29.17
C GLN A 613 29.92 22.69 30.55
N GLY A 614 29.40 23.53 31.45
CA GLY A 614 29.89 23.69 32.83
C GLY A 614 31.01 24.72 33.00
N GLU A 615 31.13 25.25 34.21
CA GLU A 615 32.22 26.14 34.65
C GLU A 615 32.99 25.49 35.81
N ASP A 616 32.26 24.90 36.76
CA ASP A 616 32.85 24.17 37.88
C ASP A 616 33.36 22.79 37.45
N ARG A 617 32.53 22.03 36.73
CA ARG A 617 32.87 20.72 36.20
C ARG A 617 32.57 20.67 34.71
N LEU A 618 33.49 20.14 33.92
CA LEU A 618 33.32 20.06 32.46
C LEU A 618 32.41 18.89 32.11
N TYR A 619 31.41 19.15 31.27
CA TYR A 619 30.57 18.12 30.64
C TYR A 619 30.73 18.21 29.13
N LEU A 620 30.93 17.05 28.49
CA LEU A 620 31.03 16.93 27.04
C LEU A 620 29.81 16.17 26.53
N VAL A 621 28.98 16.86 25.75
CA VAL A 621 27.74 16.33 25.17
C VAL A 621 27.97 15.96 23.72
N TYR A 622 27.98 14.67 23.41
CA TYR A 622 28.31 14.16 22.08
C TYR A 622 27.35 14.68 21.01
N LYS A 623 27.90 15.17 19.90
CA LYS A 623 27.11 15.57 18.72
C LYS A 623 26.69 14.31 17.96
N ALA A 624 25.49 13.84 18.26
CA ALA A 624 24.97 12.59 17.74
C ALA A 624 24.57 12.68 16.26
N CYS A 625 24.59 11.55 15.56
CA CYS A 625 24.08 11.43 14.19
C CYS A 625 23.37 10.09 14.00
N PHE A 626 22.13 10.10 13.51
CA PHE A 626 21.38 8.86 13.24
C PHE A 626 21.90 8.08 12.05
N ASN A 627 22.71 8.71 11.21
CA ASN A 627 22.95 8.24 9.86
C ASN A 627 24.33 7.62 9.66
N THR A 628 25.27 7.78 10.59
CA THR A 628 26.63 7.23 10.48
C THR A 628 26.94 6.32 11.66
N ALA A 629 27.27 5.04 11.43
CA ALA A 629 27.50 4.07 12.50
C ALA A 629 28.54 4.55 13.54
N SER A 630 29.62 5.20 13.10
CA SER A 630 30.65 5.79 13.98
C SER A 630 30.15 6.94 14.87
N SER A 631 28.91 7.40 14.73
CA SER A 631 28.32 8.51 15.49
C SER A 631 26.87 8.29 15.94
N ARG A 632 26.34 7.06 15.79
CA ARG A 632 24.99 6.65 16.23
C ARG A 632 24.92 6.38 17.72
N TYR A 633 25.35 7.33 18.54
CA TYR A 633 25.28 7.27 19.99
C TYR A 633 24.84 8.60 20.55
N GLN A 634 24.05 8.55 21.62
CA GLN A 634 23.84 9.67 22.50
C GLN A 634 24.70 9.46 23.74
N HIS A 635 25.66 10.34 23.98
CA HIS A 635 26.69 10.13 24.99
C HIS A 635 27.03 11.43 25.70
N VAL A 636 27.06 11.40 27.04
CA VAL A 636 27.52 12.52 27.87
C VAL A 636 28.52 12.01 28.87
N ILE A 637 29.65 12.70 28.95
CA ILE A 637 30.73 12.42 29.87
C ILE A 637 31.11 13.67 30.66
N THR A 638 31.77 13.46 31.78
CA THR A 638 32.43 14.49 32.57
C THR A 638 33.86 14.09 32.86
N GLY A 639 34.79 15.05 32.97
CA GLY A 639 36.19 14.78 33.27
C GLY A 639 36.97 16.04 33.63
N ASP A 640 38.24 15.85 33.93
CA ASP A 640 39.16 16.88 34.38
C ASP A 640 40.11 17.31 33.26
N ILE A 641 40.29 18.62 33.10
CA ILE A 641 41.31 19.22 32.22
C ILE A 641 42.35 19.97 33.06
N PRO A 642 43.58 20.21 32.55
CA PRO A 642 44.61 20.96 33.26
C PRO A 642 44.10 22.33 33.73
N ILE A 643 44.53 22.75 34.93
CA ILE A 643 44.05 24.00 35.57
C ILE A 643 44.27 25.22 34.67
N THR A 644 45.40 25.29 33.98
CA THR A 644 45.71 26.36 33.02
C THR A 644 44.72 26.39 31.85
N SER A 645 44.42 25.22 31.28
CA SER A 645 43.43 25.07 30.21
C SER A 645 42.02 25.40 30.67
N LYS A 646 41.65 25.00 31.90
CA LYS A 646 40.36 25.37 32.50
C LYS A 646 40.21 26.89 32.63
N GLN A 647 41.25 27.57 33.11
CA GLN A 647 41.24 29.02 33.24
C GLN A 647 41.08 29.71 31.88
N GLU A 648 41.81 29.24 30.86
CA GLU A 648 41.71 29.77 29.50
C GLU A 648 40.32 29.56 28.86
N TYR A 649 39.71 28.39 29.09
CA TYR A 649 38.33 28.12 28.70
C TYR A 649 37.35 29.11 29.37
N LEU A 650 37.46 29.31 30.69
CA LEU A 650 36.59 30.21 31.45
C LEU A 650 36.76 31.68 31.04
N ASP A 651 37.99 32.10 30.75
CA ASP A 651 38.27 33.47 30.30
C ASP A 651 37.67 33.74 28.92
N ASN A 652 37.73 32.77 28.00
CA ASN A 652 37.06 32.88 26.71
C ASN A 652 35.54 32.83 26.83
N LYS A 653 34.98 32.00 27.71
CA LYS A 653 33.53 31.94 27.99
C LYS A 653 33.01 33.27 28.53
N ARG A 654 33.75 33.93 29.41
CA ARG A 654 33.43 35.29 29.90
C ARG A 654 33.54 36.34 28.81
N ARG A 655 34.51 36.22 27.90
CA ARG A 655 34.72 37.17 26.80
C ARG A 655 33.64 37.06 25.72
N ILE A 656 33.10 35.86 25.49
CA ILE A 656 32.13 35.58 24.43
C ILE A 656 30.94 34.77 24.99
N PRO A 657 30.10 35.36 25.85
CA PRO A 657 29.09 34.62 26.63
C PRO A 657 28.01 33.93 25.80
N PHE A 658 27.80 34.35 24.54
CA PHE A 658 26.83 33.77 23.61
C PHE A 658 27.44 32.75 22.64
N ALA A 659 28.74 32.47 22.73
CA ALA A 659 29.36 31.48 21.86
C ALA A 659 29.04 30.05 22.29
N THR A 660 28.91 29.17 21.30
CA THR A 660 28.84 27.73 21.54
C THR A 660 30.26 27.19 21.58
N PHE A 661 30.62 26.54 22.69
CA PHE A 661 31.90 25.88 22.83
C PHE A 661 31.77 24.42 22.42
N THR A 662 32.66 23.98 21.55
CA THR A 662 32.71 22.59 21.07
C THR A 662 34.09 22.01 21.30
N ALA A 663 34.17 20.71 21.56
CA ALA A 663 35.42 19.97 21.64
C ALA A 663 35.46 18.91 20.55
N ARG A 664 36.62 18.67 19.96
CA ARG A 664 36.84 17.51 19.08
C ARG A 664 38.03 16.70 19.53
N THR A 665 37.99 15.38 19.35
CA THR A 665 39.17 14.55 19.59
C THR A 665 40.25 14.85 18.57
N LEU A 666 41.51 14.90 19.01
CA LEU A 666 42.67 15.07 18.11
C LEU A 666 43.04 13.76 17.39
N GLU A 667 42.65 12.63 17.97
CA GLU A 667 42.82 11.30 17.38
C GLU A 667 41.52 10.82 16.73
N ASN A 668 41.66 10.06 15.64
CA ASN A 668 40.55 9.27 15.10
C ASN A 668 40.43 7.98 15.90
N ILE A 669 39.28 7.78 16.55
CA ILE A 669 39.02 6.65 17.45
C ILE A 669 37.70 6.00 17.03
N GLU A 670 37.57 4.68 17.22
CA GLU A 670 36.28 4.03 17.05
C GLU A 670 35.37 4.32 18.24
N ILE A 671 34.10 4.63 17.98
CA ILE A 671 33.13 5.00 19.02
C ILE A 671 32.98 3.93 20.12
N THR A 672 33.10 2.65 19.76
CA THR A 672 33.01 1.50 20.68
C THR A 672 34.17 1.45 21.68
N SER A 673 35.37 1.83 21.23
CA SER A 673 36.55 1.96 22.09
C SER A 673 36.55 3.28 22.85
N PHE A 674 36.07 4.35 22.20
CA PHE A 674 36.03 5.70 22.74
C PHE A 674 35.16 5.81 24.00
N ILE A 675 33.97 5.22 24.00
CA ILE A 675 32.98 5.32 25.09
C ILE A 675 33.54 4.86 26.46
N ASN A 676 34.58 4.03 26.47
CA ASN A 676 35.21 3.49 27.68
C ASN A 676 36.61 4.05 27.95
N LYS A 677 37.10 5.03 27.17
CA LYS A 677 38.41 5.65 27.42
C LYS A 677 38.35 6.49 28.70
N ASN A 678 39.38 6.37 29.54
CA ASN A 678 39.53 7.16 30.77
C ASN A 678 40.30 8.49 30.55
N SER A 679 41.00 8.64 29.42
CA SER A 679 41.58 9.91 28.98
C SER A 679 41.73 9.99 27.45
N PHE A 680 41.74 11.21 26.91
CA PHE A 680 42.08 11.49 25.50
C PHE A 680 42.35 12.98 25.26
N SER A 681 43.04 13.30 24.15
CA SER A 681 43.33 14.68 23.76
C SER A 681 42.19 15.32 22.97
N ILE A 682 41.86 16.56 23.32
CA ILE A 682 40.82 17.36 22.69
C ILE A 682 41.33 18.74 22.28
N GLU A 683 40.75 19.27 21.22
CA GLU A 683 40.81 20.70 20.87
C GLU A 683 39.46 21.34 21.20
N ILE A 684 39.46 22.38 22.03
CA ILE A 684 38.28 23.19 22.32
C ILE A 684 38.24 24.38 21.37
N THR A 685 37.10 24.57 20.72
CA THR A 685 36.81 25.67 19.80
C THR A 685 35.59 26.46 20.29
N SER A 686 35.54 27.75 19.96
CA SER A 686 34.37 28.60 20.17
C SER A 686 33.78 28.98 18.82
N THR A 687 32.48 28.73 18.65
CA THR A 687 31.73 29.12 17.46
C THR A 687 30.79 30.29 17.78
N SER A 688 30.87 31.33 16.95
CA SER A 688 30.08 32.56 17.06
C SER A 688 29.63 33.03 15.67
N PRO A 689 28.74 34.03 15.54
CA PRO A 689 28.36 34.58 14.25
C PRO A 689 29.53 35.09 13.39
N THR A 690 30.67 35.41 14.03
CA THR A 690 31.89 35.90 13.37
C THR A 690 32.84 34.78 12.94
N GLY A 691 32.52 33.51 13.20
CA GLY A 691 33.31 32.33 12.83
C GLY A 691 33.68 31.43 14.02
N THR A 692 34.44 30.38 13.72
CA THR A 692 34.96 29.40 14.69
C THR A 692 36.44 29.66 14.96
N ILE A 693 36.82 29.68 16.23
CA ILE A 693 38.19 29.97 16.69
C ILE A 693 38.66 28.83 17.60
N ALA A 694 39.85 28.29 17.35
CA ALA A 694 40.52 27.36 18.25
C ALA A 694 40.97 28.09 19.52
N ILE A 695 40.63 27.52 20.67
CA ILE A 695 40.90 28.13 21.97
C ILE A 695 42.13 27.48 22.58
N LEU A 696 42.08 26.16 22.77
CA LEU A 696 43.14 25.42 23.43
C LEU A 696 43.11 23.94 23.02
N GLU A 697 44.26 23.29 23.17
CA GLU A 697 44.40 21.84 23.14
C GLU A 697 44.77 21.34 24.53
N CYS A 698 44.13 20.26 24.99
CA CYS A 698 44.45 19.65 26.27
C CYS A 698 44.05 18.17 26.32
N GLU A 699 44.60 17.44 27.29
CA GLU A 699 44.13 16.10 27.62
C GLU A 699 43.02 16.19 28.67
N ILE A 700 41.89 15.53 28.41
CA ILE A 700 40.86 15.28 29.43
C ILE A 700 41.13 13.95 30.11
N THR A 701 41.06 13.91 31.44
CA THR A 701 41.35 12.75 32.29
C THR A 701 40.21 12.51 33.30
N ASN A 702 40.28 11.43 34.09
CA ASN A 702 39.27 11.08 35.11
C ASN A 702 37.84 11.04 34.56
N ILE A 703 37.69 10.49 33.35
CA ILE A 703 36.43 10.52 32.63
C ILE A 703 35.41 9.61 33.32
N ASN A 704 34.23 10.16 33.59
CA ASN A 704 33.06 9.42 34.05
C ASN A 704 31.90 9.59 33.06
N THR A 705 31.32 8.48 32.65
CA THR A 705 30.15 8.47 31.77
C THR A 705 28.90 8.82 32.56
N ILE A 706 28.26 9.95 32.21
CA ILE A 706 26.95 10.29 32.75
C ILE A 706 25.93 9.35 32.10
N TYR A 707 25.88 9.28 30.77
CA TYR A 707 25.08 8.29 30.06
C TYR A 707 25.60 7.97 28.66
N THR A 708 25.20 6.80 28.18
CA THR A 708 25.44 6.32 26.82
C THR A 708 24.21 5.55 26.38
N CYS A 709 23.68 5.91 25.22
CA CYS A 709 22.58 5.19 24.56
C CYS A 709 22.93 5.01 23.08
N PRO A 710 22.93 3.77 22.56
CA PRO A 710 23.02 3.56 21.11
C PRO A 710 21.77 4.11 20.41
N LEU A 711 21.96 4.75 19.26
CA LEU A 711 20.90 5.29 18.41
C LEU A 711 20.63 4.45 17.16
N SER A 712 21.17 3.22 17.12
CA SER A 712 20.76 2.22 16.13
C SER A 712 19.25 2.00 16.24
N ARG A 713 18.55 1.87 15.10
CA ARG A 713 17.08 1.92 15.06
C ARG A 713 16.39 0.86 15.91
N ARG A 714 17.00 -0.32 16.12
CA ARG A 714 16.47 -1.35 17.05
C ARG A 714 16.22 -0.87 18.49
N TYR A 715 16.89 0.23 18.90
CA TYR A 715 16.74 0.87 20.20
C TYR A 715 15.82 2.09 20.18
N LEU A 716 15.33 2.50 19.02
CA LEU A 716 14.39 3.60 18.86
C LEU A 716 12.94 3.13 19.00
N GLU A 717 12.06 4.06 19.36
CA GLU A 717 10.64 3.88 19.49
C GLU A 717 9.94 3.99 18.12
N PRO A 718 8.88 3.19 17.89
CA PRO A 718 8.10 3.24 16.65
C PRO A 718 7.27 4.52 16.52
N GLU A 719 7.00 5.21 17.63
CA GLU A 719 6.25 6.46 17.73
C GLU A 719 7.02 7.53 18.51
N TYR A 720 6.89 8.81 18.12
CA TYR A 720 7.38 9.90 18.97
C TYR A 720 6.59 9.90 20.28
N PRO A 721 7.22 10.18 21.43
CA PRO A 721 6.50 10.39 22.68
C PRO A 721 5.60 11.62 22.56
N ASP A 722 4.51 11.66 23.33
CA ASP A 722 3.62 12.83 23.33
C ASP A 722 4.32 14.09 23.85
N THR A 723 5.23 13.93 24.82
CA THR A 723 5.95 15.02 25.49
C THR A 723 7.46 14.80 25.48
N MET A 724 8.22 15.89 25.36
CA MET A 724 9.69 15.87 25.34
C MET A 724 10.26 15.42 26.67
N LEU A 725 11.28 14.57 26.56
CA LEU A 725 12.02 14.00 27.66
C LEU A 725 13.48 14.43 27.57
N PHE A 726 14.08 14.73 28.72
CA PHE A 726 15.46 15.18 28.79
C PHE A 726 16.22 14.37 29.84
N TYR A 727 17.48 14.05 29.54
CA TYR A 727 18.44 13.73 30.59
C TYR A 727 18.75 15.01 31.36
N LEU A 728 18.71 14.93 32.69
CA LEU A 728 19.06 16.02 33.60
C LEU A 728 20.28 15.61 34.40
N TYR A 729 21.35 16.40 34.31
CA TYR A 729 22.64 16.16 34.93
C TYR A 729 23.31 17.47 35.34
N GLY A 730 24.43 17.40 36.05
CA GLY A 730 25.18 18.58 36.49
C GLY A 730 25.46 18.56 37.99
N THR A 731 25.53 19.76 38.57
CA THR A 731 25.61 20.01 40.01
C THR A 731 24.41 20.87 40.44
N PRO A 732 24.14 21.00 41.75
CA PRO A 732 23.11 21.94 42.22
C PRO A 732 23.34 23.40 41.81
N ALA A 733 24.58 23.80 41.52
CA ALA A 733 24.92 25.15 41.06
C ALA A 733 24.78 25.31 39.53
N GLU A 734 25.04 24.24 38.79
CA GLU A 734 24.97 24.21 37.33
C GLU A 734 24.29 22.94 36.83
N THR A 735 23.01 23.07 36.46
CA THR A 735 22.20 21.96 35.94
C THR A 735 22.02 22.09 34.43
N PHE A 736 22.12 20.97 33.73
CA PHE A 736 22.04 20.86 32.28
C PHE A 736 21.02 19.82 31.85
N ILE A 737 20.47 20.03 30.65
CA ILE A 737 19.56 19.11 30.00
C ILE A 737 20.07 18.72 28.62
N GLU A 738 19.72 17.52 28.19
CA GLU A 738 19.91 17.05 26.80
C GLU A 738 18.71 16.19 26.41
N HIS A 739 18.11 16.50 25.26
CA HIS A 739 16.90 15.87 24.77
C HIS A 739 17.11 14.39 24.48
N ILE A 740 16.27 13.50 25.01
CA ILE A 740 16.41 12.06 24.80
C ILE A 740 15.95 11.71 23.38
N LEU A 741 16.85 11.15 22.58
CA LEU A 741 16.63 10.88 21.16
C LEU A 741 15.99 9.50 20.94
N LEU A 742 14.67 9.45 20.92
CA LEU A 742 13.93 8.17 20.91
C LEU A 742 13.43 7.75 19.53
N ARG A 743 13.45 8.63 18.54
CA ARG A 743 13.00 8.34 17.18
C ARG A 743 13.78 9.17 16.19
N SER A 744 14.04 8.66 14.99
CA SER A 744 14.64 9.39 13.87
C SER A 744 13.60 9.68 12.78
N PRO A 745 13.61 10.87 12.14
CA PRO A 745 14.46 12.04 12.43
C PRO A 745 14.12 12.69 13.79
N ASN A 746 15.00 13.52 14.34
CA ASN A 746 14.77 14.22 15.61
C ASN A 746 15.48 15.59 15.68
N VAL A 747 15.55 16.20 16.86
CA VAL A 747 16.37 17.37 17.15
C VAL A 747 17.19 17.13 18.41
N GLN A 748 18.48 17.49 18.36
CA GLN A 748 19.32 17.56 19.53
C GLN A 748 19.14 18.92 20.19
N LEU A 749 18.70 18.92 21.44
CA LEU A 749 18.49 20.13 22.24
C LEU A 749 19.21 19.95 23.58
N ASN A 750 20.19 20.81 23.85
CA ASN A 750 20.75 20.92 25.18
C ASN A 750 20.88 22.36 25.64
N GLY A 751 20.90 22.52 26.96
CA GLY A 751 21.23 23.79 27.55
C GLY A 751 21.23 23.77 29.06
N ARG A 752 21.63 24.90 29.64
CA ARG A 752 21.58 25.12 31.08
C ARG A 752 20.16 25.43 31.53
N VAL A 753 19.73 24.84 32.64
CA VAL A 753 18.42 25.09 33.24
C VAL A 753 18.56 25.47 34.71
N GLU A 754 17.63 26.30 35.18
CA GLU A 754 17.31 26.37 36.61
C GLU A 754 16.06 25.54 36.86
N ILE A 755 16.10 24.73 37.91
CA ILE A 755 14.97 23.90 38.33
C ILE A 755 14.45 24.37 39.69
N ASP A 756 13.13 24.40 39.83
CA ASP A 756 12.45 24.63 41.10
C ASP A 756 11.63 23.38 41.43
N LEU A 757 11.96 22.71 42.53
CA LEU A 757 11.36 21.46 42.99
C LEU A 757 10.76 21.65 44.39
N PRO A 758 9.50 22.11 44.49
CA PRO A 758 8.89 22.42 45.78
C PRO A 758 8.87 21.20 46.71
N GLY A 759 9.44 21.33 47.90
CA GLY A 759 9.42 20.30 48.94
C GLY A 759 10.48 19.20 48.82
N VAL A 760 11.49 19.36 47.96
CA VAL A 760 12.64 18.46 47.88
C VAL A 760 13.82 19.04 48.67
N ASP A 761 14.43 18.24 49.55
CA ASP A 761 15.64 18.60 50.29
C ASP A 761 16.85 18.72 49.34
N GLU A 762 17.53 19.86 49.34
CA GLU A 762 18.71 20.14 48.51
C GLU A 762 19.85 19.15 48.73
N ASN A 763 20.06 18.65 49.95
CA ASN A 763 21.12 17.67 50.23
C ASN A 763 20.80 16.31 49.61
N LYS A 764 19.52 15.92 49.65
CA LYS A 764 19.03 14.70 49.02
C LYS A 764 19.07 14.81 47.49
N LEU A 765 18.73 15.98 46.95
CA LEU A 765 18.84 16.28 45.53
C LEU A 765 20.29 16.20 45.05
N ARG A 766 21.24 16.79 45.81
CA ARG A 766 22.67 16.80 45.50
C ARG A 766 23.28 15.39 45.43
N ALA A 767 22.88 14.49 46.34
CA ALA A 767 23.36 13.10 46.34
C ALA A 767 22.88 12.28 45.13
N GLU A 768 21.75 12.64 44.53
CA GLU A 768 21.16 11.90 43.40
C GLU A 768 21.57 12.51 42.03
N PHE A 769 22.09 13.74 41.99
CA PHE A 769 22.58 14.39 40.75
C PHE A 769 23.71 13.59 40.06
N GLU A 770 24.52 12.87 40.82
CA GLU A 770 25.59 12.01 40.28
C GLU A 770 25.03 10.81 39.50
N ARG A 771 23.78 10.38 39.78
CA ARG A 771 23.11 9.28 39.07
C ARG A 771 22.35 9.76 37.82
N GLY A 772 22.03 11.05 37.76
CA GLY A 772 21.24 11.68 36.71
C GLY A 772 19.75 11.35 36.78
N PHE A 773 18.91 12.27 36.30
CA PHE A 773 17.46 12.07 36.21
C PHE A 773 16.98 12.01 34.77
N ILE A 774 15.79 11.44 34.59
CA ILE A 774 14.99 11.64 33.39
C ILE A 774 13.90 12.65 33.74
N MET A 775 13.86 13.73 32.98
CA MET A 775 12.95 14.84 33.15
C MET A 775 11.89 14.81 32.06
N LYS A 776 10.63 14.54 32.46
CA LYS A 776 9.46 14.68 31.60
C LYS A 776 8.93 16.10 31.68
N THR A 777 8.66 16.69 30.53
CA THR A 777 8.13 18.06 30.42
C THR A 777 6.67 18.06 29.96
N ASP A 778 6.01 19.22 29.99
CA ASP A 778 4.73 19.47 29.31
C ASP A 778 4.90 19.97 27.86
N ILE A 779 6.12 19.91 27.32
CA ILE A 779 6.44 20.31 25.96
C ILE A 779 6.04 19.17 25.01
N LEU A 780 5.01 19.36 24.20
CA LEU A 780 4.56 18.38 23.20
C LEU A 780 5.62 18.07 22.12
N GLU A 781 6.16 16.85 22.09
CA GLU A 781 7.20 16.43 21.13
C GLU A 781 6.58 16.00 19.79
N ARG A 782 5.67 15.02 19.83
CA ARG A 782 4.96 14.48 18.66
C ARG A 782 4.28 15.56 17.81
N ALA A 783 3.79 16.62 18.43
CA ALA A 783 3.13 17.72 17.73
C ALA A 783 4.11 18.68 17.02
N ARG A 784 5.41 18.60 17.31
CA ARG A 784 6.44 19.52 16.81
C ARG A 784 7.39 18.89 15.79
N LEU A 785 7.65 17.59 15.89
CA LEU A 785 8.55 16.88 14.98
C LEU A 785 7.84 16.39 13.70
N PRO A 786 8.57 16.26 12.57
CA PRO A 786 9.99 16.56 12.40
C PRO A 786 10.27 18.05 12.16
N PHE A 787 11.42 18.55 12.63
CA PHE A 787 11.90 19.89 12.28
C PHE A 787 12.63 19.87 10.94
N THR A 788 12.57 20.99 10.20
CA THR A 788 13.15 21.16 8.87
C THR A 788 13.72 22.59 8.73
N PRO A 789 14.45 22.92 7.65
CA PRO A 789 14.89 24.30 7.42
C PRO A 789 13.77 25.34 7.40
N SER A 790 12.55 24.94 6.98
CA SER A 790 11.33 25.77 6.96
C SER A 790 10.53 25.71 8.27
N HIS A 791 10.66 24.65 9.07
CA HIS A 791 10.03 24.49 10.38
C HIS A 791 11.10 24.27 11.45
N ARG A 792 11.57 25.36 12.06
CA ARG A 792 12.70 25.35 13.01
C ARG A 792 12.21 25.25 14.47
N PRO A 793 13.03 24.71 15.39
CA PRO A 793 12.71 24.61 16.83
C PRO A 793 12.82 25.96 17.56
N THR A 794 12.09 27.00 17.12
CA THR A 794 12.16 28.37 17.66
C THR A 794 11.67 28.50 19.10
N PHE A 795 10.99 27.48 19.63
CA PHE A 795 10.51 27.46 21.02
C PHE A 795 11.63 27.27 22.05
N PHE A 796 12.77 26.71 21.65
CA PHE A 796 13.87 26.35 22.57
C PHE A 796 14.85 27.52 22.70
N GLN A 797 14.42 28.56 23.44
CA GLN A 797 15.17 29.80 23.65
C GLN A 797 15.27 30.16 25.14
N PRO A 798 16.21 31.04 25.54
CA PRO A 798 16.36 31.42 26.94
C PRO A 798 15.07 32.00 27.50
N GLY A 799 14.73 31.62 28.73
CA GLY A 799 13.46 31.99 29.38
C GLY A 799 12.31 31.00 29.13
N LEU A 800 12.48 29.96 28.30
CA LEU A 800 11.50 28.88 28.17
C LEU A 800 11.19 28.26 29.54
N LYS A 801 9.91 28.28 29.92
CA LYS A 801 9.41 27.66 31.15
C LYS A 801 8.60 26.42 30.82
N ALA A 802 8.81 25.34 31.57
CA ALA A 802 8.04 24.11 31.45
C ALA A 802 7.75 23.50 32.82
N LYS A 803 6.61 22.82 32.94
CA LYS A 803 6.34 21.96 34.09
C LYS A 803 7.10 20.67 33.91
N ILE A 804 7.71 20.19 34.99
CA ILE A 804 8.57 19.01 34.94
C ILE A 804 8.16 17.96 35.96
N SER A 805 8.44 16.71 35.62
CA SER A 805 8.43 15.57 36.54
C SER A 805 9.74 14.80 36.39
N LEU A 806 10.42 14.57 37.49
CA LEU A 806 11.70 13.88 37.56
C LEU A 806 11.49 12.42 37.93
N PHE A 807 12.23 11.55 37.24
CA PHE A 807 12.26 10.11 37.46
C PHE A 807 13.71 9.67 37.62
N HIS A 808 13.96 8.75 38.55
CA HIS A 808 15.29 8.14 38.66
C HIS A 808 15.60 7.34 37.39
N ARG A 809 16.86 7.43 36.96
CA ARG A 809 17.34 6.68 35.81
C ARG A 809 17.60 5.22 36.17
N ASP A 810 17.13 4.31 35.32
CA ASP A 810 17.58 2.92 35.28
C ASP A 810 18.57 2.78 34.11
N CYS A 811 19.84 2.55 34.42
CA CYS A 811 20.95 2.59 33.46
C CYS A 811 21.05 1.35 32.55
N HIS A 812 20.17 0.35 32.72
CA HIS A 812 20.25 -0.92 32.00
C HIS A 812 19.20 -1.12 30.90
N LYS A 813 18.36 -0.12 30.64
CA LYS A 813 17.20 -0.27 29.74
C LYS A 813 17.29 0.67 28.54
N SER A 814 16.80 0.21 27.40
CA SER A 814 16.98 0.86 26.10
C SER A 814 15.70 1.49 25.52
N ARG A 815 14.54 1.30 26.16
CA ARG A 815 13.23 1.79 25.68
C ARG A 815 12.54 2.68 26.71
N LEU A 816 11.74 3.63 26.24
CA LEU A 816 11.12 4.69 27.03
C LEU A 816 10.18 4.17 28.13
N SER A 817 9.39 3.14 27.80
CA SER A 817 8.40 2.53 28.71
C SER A 817 9.01 1.98 30.00
N ASP A 818 10.32 1.82 30.02
CA ASP A 818 11.07 1.27 31.10
C ASP A 818 11.69 2.31 32.04
N HIS A 819 11.76 3.57 31.61
CA HIS A 819 12.47 4.64 32.32
C HIS A 819 11.58 5.52 33.22
N VAL A 820 10.27 5.59 32.99
CA VAL A 820 9.35 6.54 33.68
C VAL A 820 8.66 5.92 34.90
N LYS A 821 9.15 4.79 35.43
CA LYS A 821 8.49 4.05 36.52
C LYS A 821 8.90 4.49 37.94
N ASN A 822 9.99 5.25 38.09
CA ASN A 822 10.57 5.61 39.38
C ASN A 822 10.48 7.12 39.68
N TYR A 823 9.26 7.62 39.92
CA TYR A 823 9.01 9.03 40.19
C TYR A 823 9.80 9.54 41.41
N PHE A 824 10.40 10.72 41.26
CA PHE A 824 11.15 11.42 42.30
C PHE A 824 10.42 12.68 42.78
N ALA A 825 10.19 13.64 41.88
CA ALA A 825 9.61 14.94 42.23
C ALA A 825 8.95 15.62 41.02
N LYS A 826 8.18 16.68 41.29
CA LYS A 826 7.59 17.56 40.28
C LYS A 826 8.00 19.00 40.54
N GLY A 827 8.01 19.82 39.51
CA GLY A 827 8.40 21.21 39.64
C GLY A 827 8.32 21.98 38.33
N THR A 828 9.18 22.98 38.19
CA THR A 828 9.33 23.74 36.95
C THR A 828 10.80 23.88 36.55
N MET A 829 11.05 24.06 35.26
CA MET A 829 12.35 24.47 34.75
C MET A 829 12.28 25.81 34.05
N VAL A 830 13.40 26.53 34.02
CA VAL A 830 13.64 27.72 33.19
C VAL A 830 14.93 27.54 32.41
N LEU A 831 14.87 27.55 31.08
CA LEU A 831 16.03 27.46 30.21
C LEU A 831 16.85 28.77 30.25
N LYS A 832 18.17 28.66 30.25
CA LYS A 832 19.13 29.78 30.33
C LYS A 832 19.91 29.97 29.03
N ASP A 833 20.89 30.88 29.03
CA ASP A 833 21.50 31.42 27.80
C ASP A 833 22.45 30.46 27.08
N THR A 834 22.93 29.40 27.74
CA THR A 834 23.79 28.38 27.14
C THR A 834 22.93 27.31 26.47
N ILE A 835 22.70 27.44 25.16
CA ILE A 835 21.83 26.55 24.38
C ILE A 835 22.55 26.04 23.14
N TYR A 836 22.36 24.76 22.84
CA TYR A 836 22.68 24.14 21.55
C TYR A 836 21.43 23.51 20.95
N VAL A 837 21.27 23.71 19.65
CA VAL A 837 20.15 23.18 18.87
C VAL A 837 20.69 22.66 17.55
N ASP A 838 20.40 21.40 17.25
CA ASP A 838 20.79 20.77 16.00
C ASP A 838 19.68 19.84 15.48
N PHE A 839 19.04 20.27 14.40
CA PHE A 839 18.04 19.52 13.67
C PHE A 839 18.52 19.13 12.25
N ASP A 840 19.74 19.51 11.87
CA ASP A 840 20.30 19.25 10.53
C ASP A 840 21.32 18.11 10.61
N LEU A 841 22.47 18.30 11.27
CA LEU A 841 23.55 17.30 11.28
C LEU A 841 23.11 15.99 11.91
N LEU A 842 22.27 16.05 12.95
CA LEU A 842 21.68 14.87 13.58
C LEU A 842 20.95 13.96 12.58
N ASN A 843 20.27 14.57 11.60
CA ASN A 843 19.43 13.91 10.62
C ASN A 843 20.06 13.85 9.22
N ARG A 844 21.25 14.43 9.04
CA ARG A 844 21.87 14.57 7.72
C ARG A 844 22.38 13.23 7.22
N THR A 845 21.98 12.87 6.01
CA THR A 845 22.59 11.78 5.24
C THR A 845 23.93 12.32 4.72
N MET A 846 25.06 11.81 5.21
CA MET A 846 26.34 12.13 4.56
C MET A 846 26.34 11.43 3.19
N HIS A 847 26.36 12.23 2.13
CA HIS A 847 26.44 11.78 0.74
C HIS A 847 27.89 11.49 0.35
#